data_AF-A0A231NT22-F1
#
_entry.id   AF-A0A231NT22-F1
#
_cell.length_a   1.000
_cell.length_b   1.000
_cell.length_c   1.000
_cell.angle_alpha   90.00
_cell.angle_beta   90.00
_cell.angle_gamma   90.00
#
_symmetry.space_group_name_H-M   'P 1'
#
loop_
_entity.id
_entity.type
_entity.pdbx_description
1 polymer ?
#
loop_
_entity_poly.entity_id
_entity_poly.type
_entity_poly.pdbx_seq_one_letter_code
_entity_poly.pdbx_strand_id
1 'polypeptide(L)'
;MSVKTQWIQRKSKHSHLSVSENEDLIDQIMEEFNLTKRTAEILISRGITSIEEARRYLNPSLADLHDPFLFNEMEKVVNRIAKAKAANEKICLYGDYDADGTIGVSIMYSFLKRHEFNVSYFIPNRLITGYGLHIDPLQNLIDEAVGLLITVDNGISANDQIDFCNQHNLDVIITDHHECQGTLPAAFGIINPKVPGENYPFKELCGAGVAFKLVQAISTRLGLDFDLQNAIECVALATVADLVPLQNENRILVAMGLHYLNSNHKNPGIRALIEVSELAQVKAWHFGFVLGPKINAAGRLGEAHHIVDLLTGHDPARLMELAKFLSDENRKRQNLESTILDAALAQVESQELYKNDIIIVIGENWHSGVIGIVASRIQEKYYNPVIVVSIADGKGKASCRSVEGFNIFEALHSCSELFTSYGGHDQAAGFSIDAENLAQMTKKIIEYGHLTEIKKHLIKKIPYDAIIDETEITWNLFNDCSHFEPCGLGNPGVQFVLNRPDIISMRTMGKENNHLRLSLSNDVSGVGFGFGEFLTNRPELSANGFRGVEFICRLDVNEYRGNKTLQLVLKDIHQNPIWDFDMAMFLVKFIVQSVNPKIEIKLQSYGIDPYEMRMQRETVKCVYLVLKKSGEVGVSVQNPNSTKLSPFHFLMACEILREAGLIAYRLKNGLVFSKIIETQEKKDIQNTQLMIKLEKMICD
;
A
#
# COMPACT_ATOMS: atom_id res chain seq x y z
N MET A 1 18.26 -5.99 -5.47
CA MET A 1 17.00 -6.33 -4.76
C MET A 1 17.32 -6.82 -3.34
N SER A 2 17.24 -5.92 -2.36
CA SER A 2 17.50 -6.21 -0.93
C SER A 2 16.25 -6.72 -0.19
N VAL A 3 15.05 -6.47 -0.71
CA VAL A 3 13.80 -6.82 -0.04
C VAL A 3 13.46 -8.29 -0.25
N LYS A 4 13.29 -9.02 0.86
CA LYS A 4 12.71 -10.37 0.83
C LYS A 4 11.19 -10.25 0.78
N THR A 5 10.56 -10.90 -0.19
CA THR A 5 9.10 -10.91 -0.31
C THR A 5 8.57 -12.33 -0.15
N GLN A 6 7.36 -12.45 0.40
CA GLN A 6 6.60 -13.69 0.50
C GLN A 6 5.23 -13.47 -0.14
N TRP A 7 4.90 -14.28 -1.14
CA TRP A 7 3.61 -14.19 -1.82
C TRP A 7 2.56 -15.00 -1.06
N ILE A 8 1.41 -14.39 -0.78
CA ILE A 8 0.35 -14.99 0.02
C ILE A 8 -0.95 -14.96 -0.76
N GLN A 9 -1.50 -16.13 -1.08
CA GLN A 9 -2.84 -16.17 -1.68
C GLN A 9 -3.88 -15.70 -0.66
N ARG A 10 -4.73 -14.77 -1.06
CA ARG A 10 -5.92 -14.41 -0.30
C ARG A 10 -6.82 -15.63 -0.21
N LYS A 11 -7.15 -16.01 1.02
CA LYS A 11 -8.14 -17.03 1.32
C LYS A 11 -9.20 -16.38 2.19
N SER A 12 -10.46 -16.75 1.99
CA SER A 12 -11.52 -16.30 2.87
C SER A 12 -11.22 -16.80 4.28
N LYS A 13 -10.89 -15.88 5.20
CA LYS A 13 -10.68 -16.21 6.61
C LYS A 13 -12.01 -16.37 7.36
N HIS A 14 -13.12 -16.00 6.74
CA HIS A 14 -14.43 -15.83 7.36
C HIS A 14 -15.58 -16.53 6.63
N SER A 15 -15.34 -17.30 5.56
CA SER A 15 -16.42 -18.09 4.97
C SER A 15 -16.71 -19.29 5.87
N HIS A 16 -17.78 -19.20 6.65
CA HIS A 16 -18.43 -20.37 7.26
C HIS A 16 -19.08 -21.29 6.22
N LEU A 17 -19.09 -20.87 4.95
CA LEU A 17 -19.62 -21.61 3.82
C LEU A 17 -18.82 -22.88 3.56
N SER A 18 -19.54 -23.98 3.44
CA SER A 18 -19.06 -25.25 2.90
C SER A 18 -18.67 -25.12 1.41
N VAL A 19 -18.04 -26.15 0.88
CA VAL A 19 -17.64 -26.18 -0.54
C VAL A 19 -18.85 -26.02 -1.47
N SER A 20 -19.97 -26.68 -1.18
CA SER A 20 -21.18 -26.56 -2.01
C SER A 20 -21.83 -25.18 -1.90
N GLU A 21 -21.87 -24.58 -0.71
CA GLU A 21 -22.42 -23.24 -0.53
C GLU A 21 -21.58 -22.18 -1.26
N ASN A 22 -20.25 -22.36 -1.35
CA ASN A 22 -19.41 -21.50 -2.17
C ASN A 22 -19.69 -21.68 -3.66
N GLU A 23 -19.90 -22.91 -4.14
CA GLU A 23 -20.25 -23.16 -5.55
C GLU A 23 -21.60 -22.52 -5.90
N ASP A 24 -22.61 -22.66 -5.05
CA ASP A 24 -23.93 -22.04 -5.25
C ASP A 24 -23.84 -20.50 -5.29
N LEU A 25 -23.04 -19.90 -4.40
CA LEU A 25 -22.85 -18.45 -4.38
C LEU A 25 -22.07 -17.96 -5.61
N ILE A 26 -21.08 -18.72 -6.10
CA ILE A 26 -20.37 -18.42 -7.35
C ILE A 26 -21.36 -18.35 -8.50
N ASP A 27 -22.23 -19.35 -8.65
CA ASP A 27 -23.21 -19.42 -9.74
C ASP A 27 -24.20 -18.25 -9.64
N GLN A 28 -24.70 -17.93 -8.45
CA GLN A 28 -25.58 -16.77 -8.23
C GLN A 28 -24.90 -15.43 -8.61
N ILE A 29 -23.64 -15.22 -8.22
CA ILE A 29 -22.89 -14.00 -8.56
C ILE A 29 -22.68 -13.91 -10.08
N MET A 30 -22.33 -15.03 -10.71
CA MET A 30 -22.14 -15.09 -12.17
C MET A 30 -23.42 -14.74 -12.91
N GLU A 31 -24.56 -15.30 -12.50
CA GLU A 31 -25.86 -15.05 -13.14
C GLU A 31 -26.37 -13.63 -12.91
N GLU A 32 -26.33 -13.11 -11.68
CA GLU A 32 -26.89 -11.79 -11.35
C GLU A 32 -26.06 -10.64 -11.93
N PHE A 33 -24.73 -10.74 -11.87
CA PHE A 33 -23.84 -9.64 -12.24
C PHE A 33 -23.13 -9.83 -13.59
N ASN A 34 -23.38 -10.95 -14.27
CA ASN A 34 -22.74 -11.30 -15.55
C ASN A 34 -21.20 -11.25 -15.46
N LEU A 35 -20.66 -11.79 -14.38
CA LEU A 35 -19.21 -11.86 -14.10
C LEU A 35 -18.66 -13.24 -14.43
N THR A 36 -17.36 -13.33 -14.70
CA THR A 36 -16.71 -14.63 -14.87
C THR A 36 -16.60 -15.38 -13.54
N LYS A 37 -16.49 -16.71 -13.62
CA LYS A 37 -16.24 -17.57 -12.46
C LYS A 37 -15.04 -17.10 -11.63
N ARG A 38 -13.96 -16.71 -12.30
CA ARG A 38 -12.73 -16.21 -11.65
C ARG A 38 -13.03 -14.99 -10.78
N THR A 39 -13.85 -14.08 -11.27
CA THR A 39 -14.21 -12.86 -10.55
C THR A 39 -15.09 -13.14 -9.34
N ALA A 40 -16.06 -14.06 -9.48
CA ALA A 40 -16.88 -14.52 -8.37
C ALA A 40 -16.03 -15.18 -7.27
N GLU A 41 -15.09 -16.06 -7.65
CA GLU A 41 -14.12 -16.67 -6.71
C GLU A 41 -13.31 -15.60 -5.96
N ILE A 42 -12.87 -14.55 -6.66
CA ILE A 42 -12.11 -13.45 -6.05
C ILE A 42 -12.97 -12.67 -5.05
N LEU A 43 -14.23 -12.35 -5.38
CA LEU A 43 -15.16 -11.68 -4.45
C LEU A 43 -15.31 -12.49 -3.15
N ILE A 44 -15.54 -13.79 -3.27
CA ILE A 44 -15.67 -14.69 -2.10
C ILE A 44 -14.36 -14.77 -1.32
N SER A 45 -13.22 -14.87 -2.00
CA SER A 45 -11.89 -14.87 -1.35
C SER A 45 -11.60 -13.59 -0.56
N ARG A 46 -12.23 -12.48 -0.96
CA ARG A 46 -12.17 -11.17 -0.30
C ARG A 46 -13.21 -10.99 0.80
N GLY A 47 -14.00 -12.02 1.11
CA GLY A 47 -14.92 -12.04 2.24
C GLY A 47 -16.36 -11.68 1.89
N ILE A 48 -16.75 -11.65 0.61
CA ILE A 48 -18.16 -11.57 0.21
C ILE A 48 -18.81 -12.93 0.45
N THR A 49 -19.84 -12.97 1.29
CA THR A 49 -20.47 -14.22 1.75
C THR A 49 -21.94 -14.35 1.37
N SER A 50 -22.53 -13.33 0.75
CA SER A 50 -23.92 -13.35 0.28
C SER A 50 -24.10 -12.53 -1.00
N ILE A 51 -25.22 -12.76 -1.68
CA ILE A 51 -25.57 -12.01 -2.88
C ILE A 51 -25.87 -10.54 -2.55
N GLU A 52 -26.42 -10.25 -1.38
CA GLU A 52 -26.64 -8.87 -0.90
C GLU A 52 -25.34 -8.13 -0.62
N GLU A 53 -24.32 -8.82 -0.10
CA GLU A 53 -22.97 -8.25 0.04
C GLU A 53 -22.33 -8.00 -1.32
N ALA A 54 -22.45 -8.93 -2.27
CA ALA A 54 -21.98 -8.75 -3.64
C ALA A 54 -22.64 -7.53 -4.30
N ARG A 55 -23.97 -7.39 -4.16
CA ARG A 55 -24.73 -6.25 -4.69
C ARG A 55 -24.26 -4.92 -4.13
N ARG A 56 -24.11 -4.81 -2.81
CA ARG A 56 -23.59 -3.59 -2.15
C ARG A 56 -22.16 -3.26 -2.56
N TYR A 57 -21.33 -4.28 -2.75
CA TYR A 57 -19.93 -4.09 -3.15
C TYR A 57 -19.78 -3.63 -4.60
N LEU A 58 -20.52 -4.26 -5.52
CA LEU A 58 -20.44 -4.04 -6.97
C LEU A 58 -21.25 -2.82 -7.43
N ASN A 59 -22.34 -2.49 -6.74
CA ASN A 59 -23.22 -1.37 -7.05
C ASN A 59 -23.43 -0.46 -5.82
N PRO A 60 -22.42 0.32 -5.40
CA PRO A 60 -22.54 1.20 -4.23
C PRO A 60 -23.67 2.23 -4.40
N SER A 61 -24.50 2.39 -3.37
CA SER A 61 -25.64 3.32 -3.37
C SER A 61 -25.63 4.21 -2.13
N LEU A 62 -26.06 5.46 -2.28
CA LEU A 62 -26.24 6.38 -1.14
C LEU A 62 -27.34 5.92 -0.18
N ALA A 63 -28.25 5.05 -0.62
CA ALA A 63 -29.26 4.44 0.23
C ALA A 63 -28.67 3.45 1.25
N ASP A 64 -27.44 2.97 1.03
CA ASP A 64 -26.75 2.05 1.93
C ASP A 64 -25.92 2.79 3.00
N LEU A 65 -25.92 4.13 3.01
CA LEU A 65 -25.30 4.91 4.08
C LEU A 65 -26.05 4.73 5.39
N HIS A 66 -25.31 4.65 6.50
CA HIS A 66 -25.88 4.50 7.83
C HIS A 66 -26.54 5.80 8.30
N ASP A 67 -27.62 5.66 9.07
CA ASP A 67 -28.31 6.78 9.72
C ASP A 67 -27.34 7.47 10.70
N PRO A 68 -27.09 8.79 10.58
CA PRO A 68 -26.21 9.51 11.50
C PRO A 68 -26.72 9.51 12.95
N PHE A 69 -28.00 9.29 13.22
CA PHE A 69 -28.53 9.18 14.59
C PHE A 69 -28.19 7.86 15.29
N LEU A 70 -27.49 6.94 14.62
CA LEU A 70 -26.90 5.76 15.26
C LEU A 70 -25.67 6.09 16.13
N PHE A 71 -25.08 7.29 15.98
CA PHE A 71 -24.11 7.81 16.93
C PHE A 71 -24.80 8.18 18.24
N ASN A 72 -24.30 7.66 19.36
CA ASN A 72 -24.91 7.77 20.68
C ASN A 72 -25.22 9.22 21.09
N GLU A 73 -24.32 10.16 20.82
CA GLU A 73 -24.48 11.57 21.23
C GLU A 73 -25.00 12.50 20.12
N MET A 74 -25.32 11.98 18.92
CA MET A 74 -25.74 12.82 17.78
C MET A 74 -26.97 13.67 18.10
N GLU A 75 -27.98 13.08 18.76
CA GLU A 75 -29.19 13.77 19.19
C GLU A 75 -28.88 15.00 20.06
N LYS A 76 -28.04 14.81 21.08
CA LYS A 76 -27.61 15.83 22.03
C LYS A 76 -26.83 16.95 21.33
N VAL A 77 -25.90 16.57 20.46
CA VAL A 77 -25.07 17.48 19.66
C VAL A 77 -25.90 18.34 18.71
N VAL A 78 -26.77 17.73 17.92
CA VAL A 78 -27.63 18.46 16.97
C VAL A 78 -28.56 19.43 17.69
N ASN A 79 -29.13 19.01 18.84
CA ASN A 79 -29.98 19.88 19.66
C ASN A 79 -29.21 21.09 20.21
N ARG A 80 -27.91 20.96 20.52
CA ARG A 80 -27.07 22.09 20.95
C ARG A 80 -26.76 23.06 19.83
N ILE A 81 -26.48 22.55 18.63
CA ILE A 81 -26.26 23.37 17.43
C ILE A 81 -27.55 24.10 17.02
N ALA A 82 -28.71 23.45 17.16
CA ALA A 82 -30.01 24.08 16.95
C ALA A 82 -30.26 25.26 17.90
N LYS A 83 -29.88 25.12 19.19
CA LYS A 83 -29.93 26.22 20.16
C LYS A 83 -29.00 27.36 19.78
N ALA A 84 -27.78 27.06 19.34
CA ALA A 84 -26.83 28.09 18.87
C ALA A 84 -27.42 28.88 17.69
N LYS A 85 -28.04 28.19 16.73
CA LYS A 85 -28.76 28.83 15.61
C LYS A 85 -29.85 29.77 16.11
N ALA A 86 -30.72 29.29 16.99
CA ALA A 86 -31.87 30.05 17.49
C ALA A 86 -31.44 31.29 18.30
N ALA A 87 -30.31 31.20 19.02
CA ALA A 87 -29.74 32.30 19.79
C ALA A 87 -28.82 33.22 18.97
N ASN A 88 -28.58 32.93 17.68
CA ASN A 88 -27.55 33.57 16.86
C ASN A 88 -26.16 33.60 17.54
N GLU A 89 -25.88 32.55 18.30
CA GLU A 89 -24.63 32.35 19.02
C GLU A 89 -23.46 32.18 18.05
N LYS A 90 -22.30 32.76 18.37
CA LYS A 90 -21.11 32.62 17.55
C LYS A 90 -20.54 31.20 17.70
N ILE A 91 -20.50 30.47 16.58
CA ILE A 91 -19.93 29.12 16.45
C ILE A 91 -18.54 29.24 15.80
N CYS A 92 -17.54 28.56 16.36
CA CYS A 92 -16.24 28.40 15.70
C CYS A 92 -15.99 26.94 15.34
N LEU A 93 -15.63 26.67 14.08
CA LEU A 93 -15.13 25.38 13.63
C LEU A 93 -13.61 25.32 13.81
N TYR A 94 -13.08 24.35 14.54
CA TYR A 94 -11.65 24.19 14.78
C TYR A 94 -11.16 22.93 14.06
N GLY A 95 -10.55 23.09 12.88
CA GLY A 95 -10.07 21.96 12.07
C GLY A 95 -8.62 21.59 12.35
N ASP A 96 -8.16 20.47 11.80
CA ASP A 96 -6.74 20.20 11.59
C ASP A 96 -6.21 20.83 10.28
N TYR A 97 -4.89 20.89 10.13
CA TYR A 97 -4.19 21.53 9.02
C TYR A 97 -4.08 20.68 7.74
N ASP A 98 -4.40 19.39 7.80
CA ASP A 98 -4.27 18.50 6.66
C ASP A 98 -5.55 18.42 5.82
N ALA A 99 -5.55 17.56 4.80
CA ALA A 99 -6.67 17.43 3.88
C ALA A 99 -7.96 17.02 4.58
N ASP A 100 -7.93 16.14 5.57
CA ASP A 100 -9.15 15.65 6.21
C ASP A 100 -9.80 16.72 7.07
N GLY A 101 -9.03 17.32 7.99
CA GLY A 101 -9.49 18.44 8.81
C GLY A 101 -9.97 19.65 8.00
N THR A 102 -9.21 20.09 6.99
CA THR A 102 -9.59 21.26 6.18
C THR A 102 -10.79 21.00 5.27
N ILE A 103 -10.93 19.80 4.71
CA ILE A 103 -12.11 19.42 3.92
C ILE A 103 -13.34 19.29 4.84
N GLY A 104 -13.21 18.67 6.01
CA GLY A 104 -14.28 18.57 7.00
C GLY A 104 -14.79 19.94 7.42
N VAL A 105 -13.90 20.88 7.74
CA VAL A 105 -14.26 22.29 8.01
C VAL A 105 -14.95 22.91 6.82
N SER A 106 -14.49 22.69 5.59
CA SER A 106 -15.10 23.24 4.37
C SER A 106 -16.54 22.76 4.18
N ILE A 107 -16.82 21.47 4.45
CA ILE A 107 -18.17 20.88 4.38
C ILE A 107 -19.09 21.55 5.40
N MET A 108 -18.65 21.62 6.67
CA MET A 108 -19.45 22.21 7.75
C MET A 108 -19.65 23.71 7.55
N TYR A 109 -18.58 24.44 7.23
CA TYR A 109 -18.62 25.89 7.04
C TYR A 109 -19.56 26.27 5.90
N SER A 110 -19.46 25.60 4.75
CA SER A 110 -20.35 25.86 3.60
C SER A 110 -21.82 25.66 3.97
N PHE A 111 -22.14 24.58 4.67
CA PHE A 111 -23.50 24.28 5.09
C PHE A 111 -24.02 25.30 6.11
N LEU A 112 -23.29 25.53 7.20
CA LEU A 112 -23.69 26.44 8.27
C LEU A 112 -23.81 27.88 7.75
N LYS A 113 -22.87 28.34 6.92
CA LYS A 113 -22.88 29.68 6.36
C LYS A 113 -24.06 29.90 5.41
N ARG A 114 -24.35 28.92 4.54
CA ARG A 114 -25.50 28.94 3.62
C ARG A 114 -26.84 29.06 4.35
N HIS A 115 -26.92 28.49 5.55
CA HIS A 115 -28.10 28.54 6.40
C HIS A 115 -28.03 29.64 7.47
N GLU A 116 -27.23 30.68 7.25
CA GLU A 116 -27.17 31.89 8.07
C GLU A 116 -26.81 31.65 9.55
N PHE A 117 -26.07 30.59 9.87
CA PHE A 117 -25.45 30.48 11.18
C PHE A 117 -24.35 31.54 11.34
N ASN A 118 -24.20 32.08 12.55
CA ASN A 118 -23.08 32.93 12.91
C ASN A 118 -21.81 32.07 13.13
N VAL A 119 -21.18 31.68 12.02
CA VAL A 119 -20.06 30.73 12.01
C VAL A 119 -18.76 31.36 11.52
N SER A 120 -17.67 31.07 12.23
CA SER A 120 -16.27 31.27 11.84
C SER A 120 -15.52 29.94 11.85
N TYR A 121 -14.29 29.92 11.36
CA TYR A 121 -13.40 28.76 11.47
C TYR A 121 -11.99 29.18 11.86
N PHE A 122 -11.24 28.25 12.42
CA PHE A 122 -9.83 28.35 12.73
C PHE A 122 -9.11 27.07 12.28
N ILE A 123 -8.00 27.24 11.57
CA ILE A 123 -7.10 26.15 11.19
C ILE A 123 -5.71 26.44 11.77
N PRO A 124 -5.13 25.54 12.59
CA PRO A 124 -3.84 25.77 13.22
C PRO A 124 -2.71 25.79 12.18
N ASN A 125 -1.64 26.53 12.49
CA ASN A 125 -0.43 26.49 11.68
C ASN A 125 0.51 25.40 12.23
N ARG A 126 0.75 24.34 11.47
CA ARG A 126 1.59 23.20 11.88
C ARG A 126 3.00 23.58 12.33
N LEU A 127 3.57 24.64 11.75
CA LEU A 127 4.95 25.07 12.03
C LEU A 127 5.04 25.93 13.30
N ILE A 128 3.98 26.66 13.63
CA ILE A 128 3.96 27.61 14.75
C ILE A 128 3.26 26.97 15.95
N THR A 129 2.01 26.53 15.76
CA THR A 129 1.14 26.05 16.82
C THR A 129 1.39 24.57 17.09
N GLY A 130 1.61 23.77 16.04
CA GLY A 130 1.72 22.31 16.13
C GLY A 130 0.41 21.61 15.74
N TYR A 131 0.18 20.41 16.28
CA TYR A 131 -1.03 19.61 16.06
C TYR A 131 -1.91 19.60 17.32
N GLY A 132 -3.23 19.61 17.12
CA GLY A 132 -4.24 19.51 18.18
C GLY A 132 -4.73 20.87 18.69
N LEU A 133 -5.46 20.85 19.80
CA LEU A 133 -5.95 22.05 20.45
C LEU A 133 -4.85 22.67 21.32
N HIS A 134 -4.77 24.00 21.28
CA HIS A 134 -3.82 24.78 22.05
C HIS A 134 -4.55 25.88 22.82
N ILE A 135 -4.09 26.15 24.05
CA ILE A 135 -4.72 27.13 24.94
C ILE A 135 -4.73 28.54 24.32
N ASP A 136 -3.64 28.98 23.68
CA ASP A 136 -3.57 30.35 23.14
C ASP A 136 -4.66 30.63 22.08
N PRO A 137 -4.86 29.80 21.04
CA PRO A 137 -6.02 29.93 20.16
C PRO A 137 -7.37 29.88 20.89
N LEU A 138 -7.54 29.00 21.88
CA LEU A 138 -8.80 28.88 22.61
C LEU A 138 -9.12 30.13 23.43
N GLN A 139 -8.11 30.75 24.04
CA GLN A 139 -8.25 32.03 24.74
C GLN A 139 -8.75 33.12 23.78
N ASN A 140 -8.19 33.20 22.57
CA ASN A 140 -8.67 34.15 21.56
C ASN A 140 -10.15 33.93 21.20
N LEU A 141 -10.59 32.68 21.09
CA LEU A 141 -12.00 32.36 20.80
C LEU A 141 -12.93 32.79 21.94
N ILE A 142 -12.49 32.63 23.19
CA ILE A 142 -13.22 33.11 24.38
C ILE A 142 -13.31 34.64 24.38
N ASP A 143 -12.20 35.33 24.12
CA ASP A 143 -12.13 36.79 24.03
C ASP A 143 -13.03 37.34 22.91
N GLU A 144 -13.19 36.56 21.84
CA GLU A 144 -14.09 36.82 20.72
C GLU A 144 -15.56 36.46 20.97
N ALA A 145 -15.91 36.06 22.20
CA ALA A 145 -17.25 35.66 22.63
C ALA A 145 -17.84 34.52 21.78
N VAL A 146 -17.01 33.56 21.36
CA VAL A 146 -17.49 32.29 20.82
C VAL A 146 -18.20 31.54 21.94
N GLY A 147 -19.43 31.07 21.69
CA GLY A 147 -20.22 30.32 22.67
C GLY A 147 -20.23 28.81 22.41
N LEU A 148 -19.97 28.40 21.17
CA LEU A 148 -19.87 26.99 20.77
C LEU A 148 -18.65 26.75 19.90
N LEU A 149 -17.76 25.88 20.35
CA LEU A 149 -16.65 25.34 19.57
C LEU A 149 -17.04 23.97 19.01
N ILE A 150 -16.81 23.73 17.72
CA ILE A 150 -16.92 22.40 17.13
C ILE A 150 -15.58 22.02 16.53
N THR A 151 -14.93 21.01 17.08
CA THR A 151 -13.69 20.50 16.51
C THR A 151 -13.97 19.60 15.31
N VAL A 152 -13.07 19.59 14.34
CA VAL A 152 -13.14 18.72 13.16
C VAL A 152 -11.79 18.05 12.98
N ASP A 153 -11.81 16.72 13.01
CA ASP A 153 -10.61 15.88 12.85
C ASP A 153 -9.54 16.10 13.94
N ASN A 154 -9.99 16.50 15.14
CA ASN A 154 -9.15 16.57 16.32
C ASN A 154 -10.02 16.68 17.59
N GLY A 155 -9.36 16.61 18.75
CA GLY A 155 -9.96 16.91 20.06
C GLY A 155 -10.17 15.72 20.96
N ILE A 156 -10.18 14.47 20.46
CA ILE A 156 -10.47 13.29 21.29
C ILE A 156 -9.45 13.04 22.41
N SER A 157 -8.25 13.58 22.31
CA SER A 157 -7.18 13.47 23.32
C SER A 157 -6.89 14.79 24.04
N ALA A 158 -7.74 15.81 23.90
CA ALA A 158 -7.46 17.18 24.35
C ALA A 158 -8.06 17.50 25.74
N ASN A 159 -7.95 16.60 26.71
CA ASN A 159 -8.61 16.73 28.03
C ASN A 159 -8.37 18.07 28.70
N ASP A 160 -7.11 18.50 28.83
CA ASP A 160 -6.74 19.74 29.52
C ASP A 160 -7.32 20.98 28.81
N GLN A 161 -7.34 20.95 27.47
CA GLN A 161 -7.89 22.03 26.65
C GLN A 161 -9.41 22.12 26.76
N ILE A 162 -10.09 20.96 26.80
CA ILE A 162 -11.54 20.91 27.00
C ILE A 162 -11.90 21.38 28.42
N ASP A 163 -11.13 21.00 29.44
CA ASP A 163 -11.30 21.49 30.81
C ASP A 163 -11.11 23.01 30.90
N PHE A 164 -10.12 23.56 30.17
CA PHE A 164 -9.93 25.00 30.04
C PHE A 164 -11.14 25.70 29.40
N CYS A 165 -11.72 25.15 28.32
CA CYS A 165 -12.95 25.68 27.72
C CYS A 165 -14.14 25.65 28.69
N ASN A 166 -14.31 24.54 29.42
CA ASN A 166 -15.37 24.37 30.42
C ASN A 166 -15.28 25.42 31.52
N GLN A 167 -14.08 25.73 32.01
CA GLN A 167 -13.86 26.79 33.02
C GLN A 167 -14.27 28.19 32.54
N HIS A 168 -14.31 28.41 31.23
CA HIS A 168 -14.66 29.68 30.60
C HIS A 168 -16.06 29.69 29.96
N ASN A 169 -16.88 28.67 30.24
CA ASN A 169 -18.24 28.51 29.68
C ASN A 169 -18.28 28.45 28.14
N LEU A 170 -17.23 27.92 27.52
CA LEU A 170 -17.22 27.61 26.09
C LEU A 170 -17.62 26.14 25.92
N ASP A 171 -18.82 25.89 25.39
CA ASP A 171 -19.24 24.53 25.07
C ASP A 171 -18.40 23.99 23.91
N VAL A 172 -17.90 22.76 24.04
CA VAL A 172 -17.12 22.09 22.98
C VAL A 172 -17.83 20.82 22.50
N ILE A 173 -18.05 20.72 21.19
CA ILE A 173 -18.45 19.49 20.51
C ILE A 173 -17.22 18.94 19.78
N ILE A 174 -16.86 17.69 20.05
CA ILE A 174 -15.77 17.01 19.38
C ILE A 174 -16.32 16.23 18.18
N THR A 175 -15.80 16.48 16.98
CA THR A 175 -15.99 15.58 15.82
C THR A 175 -14.63 15.06 15.37
N ASP A 176 -14.41 13.76 15.56
CA ASP A 176 -13.09 13.14 15.44
C ASP A 176 -13.23 11.67 15.04
N HIS A 177 -12.16 11.05 14.58
CA HIS A 177 -12.09 9.64 14.20
C HIS A 177 -10.84 8.91 14.71
N HIS A 178 -9.94 9.64 15.39
CA HIS A 178 -8.74 9.07 16.00
C HIS A 178 -9.08 8.07 17.11
N GLU A 179 -8.10 7.20 17.42
CA GLU A 179 -8.22 6.22 18.51
C GLU A 179 -8.44 6.90 19.86
N CYS A 180 -9.39 6.38 20.63
CA CYS A 180 -9.68 6.86 21.99
C CYS A 180 -8.65 6.30 22.98
N GLN A 181 -7.86 7.17 23.60
CA GLN A 181 -6.85 6.78 24.59
C GLN A 181 -7.21 7.32 25.98
N GLY A 182 -7.15 6.47 27.00
CA GLY A 182 -7.37 6.88 28.39
C GLY A 182 -8.79 7.37 28.67
N THR A 183 -8.90 8.42 29.48
CA THR A 183 -10.19 9.05 29.85
C THR A 183 -10.62 10.00 28.74
N LEU A 184 -11.87 9.89 28.28
CA LEU A 184 -12.41 10.80 27.28
C LEU A 184 -12.54 12.24 27.81
N PRO A 185 -12.33 13.28 26.98
CA PRO A 185 -12.50 14.67 27.38
C PRO A 185 -13.92 14.97 27.87
N ALA A 186 -14.06 15.84 28.85
CA ALA A 186 -15.35 16.28 29.38
C ALA A 186 -16.04 17.31 28.46
N ALA A 187 -16.15 16.99 27.17
CA ALA A 187 -16.76 17.85 26.16
C ALA A 187 -18.30 17.88 26.32
N PHE A 188 -18.94 18.92 25.76
CA PHE A 188 -20.40 18.96 25.69
C PHE A 188 -20.94 17.74 24.93
N GLY A 189 -20.30 17.33 23.83
CA GLY A 189 -20.61 16.08 23.15
C GLY A 189 -19.47 15.61 22.26
N ILE A 190 -19.40 14.30 22.02
CA ILE A 190 -18.36 13.63 21.25
C ILE A 190 -19.04 12.81 20.16
N ILE A 191 -18.73 13.10 18.91
CA ILE A 191 -19.06 12.29 17.74
C ILE A 191 -17.75 11.69 17.23
N ASN A 192 -17.47 10.46 17.64
CA ASN A 192 -16.35 9.68 17.13
C ASN A 192 -16.77 8.20 17.08
N PRO A 193 -16.67 7.53 15.93
CA PRO A 193 -17.21 6.18 15.78
C PRO A 193 -16.47 5.16 16.65
N LYS A 194 -15.24 5.47 17.08
CA LYS A 194 -14.37 4.61 17.91
C LYS A 194 -14.55 4.80 19.42
N VAL A 195 -15.49 5.65 19.85
CA VAL A 195 -15.83 5.78 21.29
C VAL A 195 -16.23 4.41 21.85
N PRO A 196 -15.68 3.98 23.00
CA PRO A 196 -16.09 2.73 23.64
C PRO A 196 -17.60 2.68 23.90
N GLY A 197 -18.26 1.63 23.42
CA GLY A 197 -19.72 1.49 23.53
C GLY A 197 -20.53 2.25 22.47
N GLU A 198 -19.88 2.78 21.43
CA GLU A 198 -20.56 3.46 20.32
C GLU A 198 -21.37 2.49 19.45
N ASN A 199 -22.64 2.83 19.22
CA ASN A 199 -23.59 2.05 18.43
C ASN A 199 -23.46 2.28 16.92
N TYR A 200 -22.77 3.35 16.51
CA TYR A 200 -22.52 3.61 15.10
C TYR A 200 -21.75 2.43 14.45
N PRO A 201 -22.28 1.83 13.37
CA PRO A 201 -21.86 0.51 12.89
C PRO A 201 -20.51 0.51 12.13
N PHE A 202 -20.04 1.67 11.67
CA PHE A 202 -18.81 1.75 10.88
C PHE A 202 -17.75 2.62 11.57
N LYS A 203 -16.58 2.01 11.85
CA LYS A 203 -15.53 2.59 12.71
C LYS A 203 -14.47 3.41 11.97
N GLU A 204 -14.42 3.30 10.65
CA GLU A 204 -13.30 3.78 9.84
C GLU A 204 -13.61 5.05 9.04
N LEU A 205 -14.66 5.81 9.38
CA LEU A 205 -14.86 7.13 8.79
C LEU A 205 -13.61 8.00 9.02
N CYS A 206 -13.24 8.82 8.03
CA CYS A 206 -12.30 9.93 8.27
C CYS A 206 -13.02 11.09 9.00
N GLY A 207 -12.29 12.04 9.56
CA GLY A 207 -12.81 13.25 10.20
C GLY A 207 -13.78 14.04 9.32
N ALA A 208 -13.48 14.23 8.02
CA ALA A 208 -14.44 14.83 7.08
C ALA A 208 -15.70 13.96 6.87
N GLY A 209 -15.58 12.64 7.00
CA GLY A 209 -16.70 11.69 7.00
C GLY A 209 -17.60 11.87 8.22
N VAL A 210 -17.02 12.07 9.40
CA VAL A 210 -17.76 12.38 10.62
C VAL A 210 -18.45 13.75 10.51
N ALA A 211 -17.75 14.76 10.00
CA ALA A 211 -18.31 16.09 9.73
C ALA A 211 -19.48 16.04 8.73
N PHE A 212 -19.35 15.23 7.66
CA PHE A 212 -20.43 14.96 6.71
C PHE A 212 -21.66 14.36 7.41
N LYS A 213 -21.47 13.39 8.31
CA LYS A 213 -22.57 12.77 9.07
C LYS A 213 -23.25 13.75 10.03
N LEU A 214 -22.49 14.61 10.67
CA LEU A 214 -23.05 15.67 11.50
C LEU A 214 -23.90 16.65 10.68
N VAL A 215 -23.41 17.07 9.50
CA VAL A 215 -24.20 17.94 8.60
C VAL A 215 -25.48 17.23 8.12
N GLN A 216 -25.41 15.94 7.80
CA GLN A 216 -26.58 15.13 7.44
C GLN A 216 -27.62 15.14 8.58
N ALA A 217 -27.19 14.97 9.84
CA ALA A 217 -28.06 14.98 11.01
C ALA A 217 -28.69 16.36 11.26
N ILE A 218 -27.91 17.45 11.14
CA ILE A 218 -28.40 18.83 11.30
C ILE A 218 -29.42 19.15 10.20
N SER A 219 -29.11 18.82 8.95
CA SER A 219 -30.01 18.99 7.80
C SER A 219 -31.35 18.29 8.03
N THR A 220 -31.30 17.01 8.41
CA THR A 220 -32.49 16.20 8.66
C THR A 220 -33.32 16.76 9.82
N ARG A 221 -32.68 17.13 10.93
CA ARG A 221 -33.37 17.64 12.12
C ARG A 221 -34.03 18.99 11.89
N LEU A 222 -33.34 19.90 11.22
CA LEU A 222 -33.79 21.28 11.04
C LEU A 222 -34.56 21.50 9.72
N GLY A 223 -34.68 20.46 8.88
CA GLY A 223 -35.32 20.57 7.56
C GLY A 223 -34.57 21.51 6.61
N LEU A 224 -33.24 21.56 6.73
CA LEU A 224 -32.38 22.46 5.95
C LEU A 224 -31.84 21.74 4.70
N ASP A 225 -31.84 22.42 3.55
CA ASP A 225 -31.28 21.89 2.30
C ASP A 225 -29.80 21.52 2.44
N PHE A 226 -29.42 20.31 2.07
CA PHE A 226 -28.03 19.87 2.09
C PHE A 226 -27.53 19.64 0.67
N ASP A 227 -26.46 20.35 0.31
CA ASP A 227 -25.77 20.12 -0.95
C ASP A 227 -24.97 18.81 -0.93
N LEU A 228 -25.72 17.70 -0.99
CA LEU A 228 -25.22 16.36 -0.79
C LEU A 228 -24.13 16.00 -1.81
N GLN A 229 -24.32 16.36 -3.08
CA GLN A 229 -23.34 16.08 -4.13
C GLN A 229 -22.01 16.81 -3.87
N ASN A 230 -22.06 18.12 -3.59
CA ASN A 230 -20.86 18.90 -3.29
C ASN A 230 -20.11 18.32 -2.08
N ALA A 231 -20.83 17.93 -1.03
CA ALA A 231 -20.23 17.32 0.15
C ALA A 231 -19.64 15.92 -0.13
N ILE A 232 -20.28 15.12 -0.99
CA ILE A 232 -19.77 13.80 -1.42
C ILE A 232 -18.47 13.94 -2.23
N GLU A 233 -18.39 14.91 -3.15
CA GLU A 233 -17.15 15.19 -3.91
C GLU A 233 -15.98 15.54 -2.98
N CYS A 234 -16.25 16.35 -1.95
CA CYS A 234 -15.29 16.72 -0.92
C CYS A 234 -14.87 15.53 -0.05
N VAL A 235 -15.83 14.83 0.58
CA VAL A 235 -15.52 13.75 1.52
C VAL A 235 -14.82 12.58 0.81
N ALA A 236 -15.16 12.29 -0.45
CA ALA A 236 -14.47 11.28 -1.24
C ALA A 236 -12.96 11.55 -1.38
N LEU A 237 -12.59 12.82 -1.59
CA LEU A 237 -11.18 13.23 -1.65
C LEU A 237 -10.51 13.11 -0.28
N ALA A 238 -11.17 13.56 0.79
CA ALA A 238 -10.66 13.47 2.15
C ALA A 238 -10.41 12.02 2.57
N THR A 239 -11.39 11.13 2.39
CA THR A 239 -11.31 9.70 2.75
C THR A 239 -10.09 9.02 2.14
N VAL A 240 -9.76 9.29 0.86
CA VAL A 240 -8.58 8.69 0.24
C VAL A 240 -7.29 9.41 0.64
N ALA A 241 -7.32 10.73 0.83
CA ALA A 241 -6.16 11.52 1.25
C ALA A 241 -5.69 11.18 2.68
N ASP A 242 -6.63 10.82 3.55
CA ASP A 242 -6.39 10.40 4.94
C ASP A 242 -5.99 8.92 5.07
N LEU A 243 -5.97 8.18 3.96
CA LEU A 243 -5.60 6.76 3.93
C LEU A 243 -6.46 5.90 4.88
N VAL A 244 -7.75 6.17 5.02
CA VAL A 244 -8.67 5.26 5.73
C VAL A 244 -9.17 4.12 4.82
N PRO A 245 -9.53 2.94 5.37
CA PRO A 245 -10.03 1.82 4.58
C PRO A 245 -11.24 2.16 3.69
N LEU A 246 -11.16 1.82 2.40
CA LEU A 246 -12.24 1.90 1.42
C LEU A 246 -13.18 0.70 1.52
N GLN A 247 -13.88 0.63 2.64
CA GLN A 247 -14.89 -0.39 2.95
C GLN A 247 -16.19 0.30 3.38
N ASN A 248 -17.32 -0.40 3.27
CA ASN A 248 -18.63 0.10 3.69
C ASN A 248 -18.90 1.55 3.21
N GLU A 249 -19.23 2.48 4.10
CA GLU A 249 -19.59 3.86 3.76
C GLU A 249 -18.46 4.62 3.04
N ASN A 250 -17.20 4.43 3.43
CA ASN A 250 -16.06 5.06 2.76
C ASN A 250 -16.01 4.65 1.29
N ARG A 251 -16.25 3.36 0.98
CA ARG A 251 -16.29 2.87 -0.40
C ARG A 251 -17.45 3.51 -1.17
N ILE A 252 -18.63 3.61 -0.56
CA ILE A 252 -19.82 4.24 -1.16
C ILE A 252 -19.52 5.71 -1.48
N LEU A 253 -19.04 6.47 -0.50
CA LEU A 253 -18.75 7.90 -0.65
C LEU A 253 -17.69 8.14 -1.74
N VAL A 254 -16.62 7.35 -1.76
CA VAL A 254 -15.57 7.47 -2.78
C VAL A 254 -16.07 7.06 -4.16
N ALA A 255 -16.85 5.98 -4.28
CA ALA A 255 -17.42 5.55 -5.55
C ALA A 255 -18.36 6.61 -6.14
N MET A 256 -19.26 7.16 -5.32
CA MET A 256 -20.19 8.20 -5.72
C MET A 256 -19.48 9.52 -6.04
N GLY A 257 -18.49 9.91 -5.23
CA GLY A 257 -17.67 11.10 -5.49
C GLY A 257 -16.91 11.01 -6.81
N LEU A 258 -16.27 9.86 -7.10
CA LEU A 258 -15.63 9.63 -8.39
C LEU A 258 -16.62 9.62 -9.55
N HIS A 259 -17.81 9.06 -9.36
CA HIS A 259 -18.87 9.10 -10.37
C HIS A 259 -19.24 10.55 -10.70
N TYR A 260 -19.53 11.38 -9.69
CA TYR A 260 -19.86 12.78 -9.89
C TYR A 260 -18.74 13.57 -10.54
N LEU A 261 -17.50 13.42 -10.06
CA LEU A 261 -16.34 14.14 -10.60
C LEU A 261 -16.05 13.84 -12.08
N ASN A 262 -16.41 12.65 -12.55
CA ASN A 262 -16.18 12.24 -13.94
C ASN A 262 -17.37 12.47 -14.87
N SER A 263 -18.54 12.82 -14.33
CA SER A 263 -19.77 12.95 -15.13
C SER A 263 -20.38 14.35 -15.07
N ASN A 264 -20.53 14.91 -13.87
CA ASN A 264 -21.17 16.20 -13.64
C ASN A 264 -20.75 16.76 -12.28
N HIS A 265 -19.50 17.22 -12.14
CA HIS A 265 -18.98 17.75 -10.89
C HIS A 265 -19.65 19.07 -10.48
N LYS A 266 -19.77 19.29 -9.17
CA LYS A 266 -20.44 20.48 -8.60
C LYS A 266 -19.47 21.43 -7.88
N ASN A 267 -18.41 20.92 -7.25
CA ASN A 267 -17.47 21.74 -6.50
C ASN A 267 -16.48 22.47 -7.44
N PRO A 268 -16.52 23.82 -7.52
CA PRO A 268 -15.65 24.57 -8.43
C PRO A 268 -14.18 24.58 -7.99
N GLY A 269 -13.89 24.41 -6.69
CA GLY A 269 -12.54 24.31 -6.16
C GLY A 269 -11.85 22.99 -6.55
N ILE A 270 -12.54 21.87 -6.39
CA ILE A 270 -12.04 20.56 -6.85
C ILE A 270 -11.86 20.55 -8.37
N ARG A 271 -12.79 21.17 -9.11
CA ARG A 271 -12.64 21.37 -10.56
C ARG A 271 -11.35 22.10 -10.91
N ALA A 272 -11.05 23.21 -10.26
CA ALA A 272 -9.81 23.96 -10.50
C ALA A 272 -8.55 23.09 -10.22
N LEU A 273 -8.60 22.24 -9.18
CA LEU A 273 -7.54 21.28 -8.89
C LEU A 273 -7.38 20.20 -9.96
N ILE A 274 -8.48 19.68 -10.51
CA ILE A 274 -8.47 18.71 -11.62
C ILE A 274 -7.85 19.37 -12.86
N GLU A 275 -8.27 20.60 -13.19
CA GLU A 275 -7.79 21.35 -14.35
C GLU A 275 -6.30 21.65 -14.27
N VAL A 276 -5.79 22.17 -13.14
CA VAL A 276 -4.35 22.43 -12.96
C VAL A 276 -3.51 21.15 -12.90
N SER A 277 -4.15 20.00 -12.66
CA SER A 277 -3.52 18.68 -12.67
C SER A 277 -3.59 18.00 -14.04
N GLU A 278 -4.22 18.63 -15.04
CA GLU A 278 -4.39 18.13 -16.40
C GLU A 278 -5.03 16.72 -16.46
N LEU A 279 -5.95 16.45 -15.53
CA LEU A 279 -6.60 15.13 -15.43
C LEU A 279 -7.83 15.07 -16.32
N ALA A 280 -7.83 14.15 -17.29
CA ALA A 280 -9.01 13.86 -18.11
C ALA A 280 -10.05 13.01 -17.38
N GLN A 281 -9.60 12.12 -16.48
CA GLN A 281 -10.45 11.27 -15.67
C GLN A 281 -9.86 11.11 -14.26
N VAL A 282 -10.70 11.23 -13.24
CA VAL A 282 -10.33 11.08 -11.84
C VAL A 282 -10.55 9.62 -11.40
N LYS A 283 -9.61 9.09 -10.64
CA LYS A 283 -9.65 7.75 -10.02
C LYS A 283 -9.24 7.90 -8.56
N ALA A 284 -9.54 6.93 -7.70
CA ALA A 284 -9.12 6.96 -6.30
C ALA A 284 -7.59 7.19 -6.15
N TRP A 285 -6.78 6.60 -7.05
CA TRP A 285 -5.34 6.87 -7.10
C TRP A 285 -5.00 8.36 -7.25
N HIS A 286 -5.76 9.13 -8.05
CA HIS A 286 -5.53 10.57 -8.18
C HIS A 286 -5.82 11.33 -6.89
N PHE A 287 -6.76 10.88 -6.06
CA PHE A 287 -6.98 11.48 -4.74
C PHE A 287 -5.75 11.29 -3.84
N GLY A 288 -5.25 10.06 -3.71
CA GLY A 288 -4.11 9.77 -2.81
C GLY A 288 -2.75 10.29 -3.31
N PHE A 289 -2.54 10.38 -4.62
CA PHE A 289 -1.21 10.63 -5.20
C PHE A 289 -1.08 11.91 -6.01
N VAL A 290 -2.17 12.61 -6.34
CA VAL A 290 -2.14 13.82 -7.18
C VAL A 290 -2.87 15.01 -6.56
N LEU A 291 -4.10 14.84 -6.09
CA LEU A 291 -4.93 15.93 -5.54
C LEU A 291 -4.68 16.11 -4.04
N GLY A 292 -4.79 15.05 -3.25
CA GLY A 292 -4.51 15.06 -1.81
C GLY A 292 -3.13 15.62 -1.45
N PRO A 293 -2.03 15.23 -2.14
CA PRO A 293 -0.72 15.84 -1.92
C PRO A 293 -0.65 17.35 -2.17
N LYS A 294 -1.44 17.90 -3.10
CA LYS A 294 -1.51 19.36 -3.33
C LYS A 294 -2.15 20.09 -2.15
N ILE A 295 -3.24 19.52 -1.63
CA ILE A 295 -3.92 20.04 -0.45
C ILE A 295 -2.98 19.96 0.77
N ASN A 296 -2.42 18.77 1.04
CA ASN A 296 -1.53 18.54 2.16
C ASN A 296 -0.23 19.35 2.13
N ALA A 297 0.24 19.75 0.95
CA ALA A 297 1.44 20.57 0.83
C ALA A 297 1.27 21.94 1.50
N ALA A 298 0.11 22.60 1.33
CA ALA A 298 -0.15 23.88 1.97
C ALA A 298 -0.24 23.77 3.49
N GLY A 299 -0.87 22.71 4.01
CA GLY A 299 -0.88 22.42 5.45
C GLY A 299 0.51 22.23 6.05
N ARG A 300 1.40 21.55 5.32
CA ARG A 300 2.80 21.32 5.74
C ARG A 300 3.69 22.56 5.67
N LEU A 301 3.29 23.57 4.88
CA LEU A 301 4.03 24.80 4.66
C LEU A 301 3.38 26.03 5.34
N GLY A 302 2.32 25.81 6.14
CA GLY A 302 1.74 26.83 7.04
C GLY A 302 0.57 27.63 6.47
N GLU A 303 0.05 27.26 5.31
CA GLU A 303 -0.94 28.06 4.53
C GLU A 303 -2.27 27.30 4.34
N ALA A 304 -2.69 26.53 5.35
CA ALA A 304 -3.84 25.61 5.27
C ALA A 304 -5.19 26.30 5.01
N HIS A 305 -5.36 27.56 5.42
CA HIS A 305 -6.61 28.32 5.25
C HIS A 305 -7.02 28.48 3.77
N HIS A 306 -6.05 28.53 2.84
CA HIS A 306 -6.30 28.57 1.40
C HIS A 306 -7.08 27.36 0.88
N ILE A 307 -7.03 26.22 1.57
CA ILE A 307 -7.79 25.02 1.21
C ILE A 307 -9.28 25.25 1.46
N VAL A 308 -9.62 25.87 2.60
CA VAL A 308 -11.01 26.22 2.93
C VAL A 308 -11.54 27.24 1.94
N ASP A 309 -10.76 28.28 1.62
CA ASP A 309 -11.14 29.28 0.61
C ASP A 309 -11.38 28.66 -0.77
N LEU A 310 -10.55 27.70 -1.16
CA LEU A 310 -10.68 26.99 -2.43
C LEU A 310 -11.97 26.15 -2.49
N LEU A 311 -12.28 25.41 -1.43
CA LEU A 311 -13.39 24.46 -1.43
C LEU A 311 -14.75 25.13 -1.18
N THR A 312 -14.74 26.33 -0.60
CA THR A 312 -15.96 27.09 -0.26
C THR A 312 -16.18 28.31 -1.16
N GLY A 313 -15.19 28.71 -1.96
CA GLY A 313 -15.28 29.86 -2.86
C GLY A 313 -16.09 29.61 -4.14
N HIS A 314 -16.43 30.70 -4.83
CA HIS A 314 -17.27 30.68 -6.04
C HIS A 314 -16.70 31.44 -7.24
N ASP A 315 -15.69 32.30 -7.06
CA ASP A 315 -15.07 33.06 -8.15
C ASP A 315 -14.06 32.18 -8.93
N PRO A 316 -14.34 31.82 -10.19
CA PRO A 316 -13.47 30.91 -10.95
C PRO A 316 -12.03 31.41 -11.08
N ALA A 317 -11.81 32.73 -11.18
CA ALA A 317 -10.48 33.30 -11.32
C ALA A 317 -9.67 33.08 -10.03
N ARG A 318 -10.24 33.47 -8.89
CA ARG A 318 -9.62 33.25 -7.57
C ARG A 318 -9.38 31.77 -7.27
N LEU A 319 -10.34 30.90 -7.60
CA LEU A 319 -10.20 29.45 -7.38
C LEU A 319 -9.06 28.86 -8.20
N MET A 320 -8.88 29.28 -9.45
CA MET A 320 -7.77 28.85 -10.29
C MET A 320 -6.41 29.36 -9.77
N GLU A 321 -6.36 30.58 -9.21
CA GLU A 321 -5.16 31.09 -8.52
C GLU A 321 -4.80 30.23 -7.31
N LEU A 322 -5.78 29.92 -6.45
CA LEU A 322 -5.58 29.07 -5.29
C LEU A 322 -5.14 27.66 -5.68
N ALA A 323 -5.76 27.05 -6.70
CA ALA A 323 -5.36 25.74 -7.20
C ALA A 323 -3.92 25.71 -7.74
N LYS A 324 -3.50 26.77 -8.46
CA LYS A 324 -2.10 26.94 -8.90
C LYS A 324 -1.15 27.11 -7.73
N PHE A 325 -1.52 27.92 -6.74
CA PHE A 325 -0.74 28.08 -5.51
C PHE A 325 -0.51 26.74 -4.81
N LEU A 326 -1.56 25.93 -4.59
CA LEU A 326 -1.42 24.59 -3.99
C LEU A 326 -0.53 23.65 -4.83
N SER A 327 -0.62 23.73 -6.15
CA SER A 327 0.25 22.97 -7.06
C SER A 327 1.72 23.39 -6.94
N ASP A 328 1.99 24.68 -6.79
CA ASP A 328 3.32 25.24 -6.61
C ASP A 328 3.92 24.88 -5.24
N GLU A 329 3.13 24.95 -4.18
CA GLU A 329 3.53 24.50 -2.83
C GLU A 329 3.85 23.01 -2.81
N ASN A 330 3.06 22.18 -3.51
CA ASN A 330 3.39 20.78 -3.67
C ASN A 330 4.72 20.59 -4.39
N ARG A 331 4.96 21.31 -5.50
CA ARG A 331 6.24 21.25 -6.24
C ARG A 331 7.43 21.62 -5.35
N LYS A 332 7.32 22.69 -4.54
CA LYS A 332 8.34 23.06 -3.55
C LYS A 332 8.60 21.92 -2.57
N ARG A 333 7.54 21.32 -2.01
CA ARG A 333 7.62 20.17 -1.12
C ARG A 333 8.28 18.95 -1.78
N GLN A 334 7.96 18.61 -3.03
CA GLN A 334 8.59 17.47 -3.72
C GLN A 334 10.08 17.71 -3.99
N ASN A 335 10.47 18.94 -4.35
CA ASN A 335 11.87 19.29 -4.56
C ASN A 335 12.67 19.15 -3.26
N LEU A 336 12.13 19.66 -2.14
CA LEU A 336 12.74 19.52 -0.82
C LEU A 336 12.84 18.05 -0.39
N GLU A 337 11.77 17.28 -0.62
CA GLU A 337 11.76 15.84 -0.40
C GLU A 337 12.83 15.10 -1.19
N SER A 338 12.98 15.40 -2.49
CA SER A 338 13.99 14.78 -3.34
C SER A 338 15.40 15.03 -2.80
N THR A 339 15.73 16.29 -2.49
CA THR A 339 17.05 16.66 -1.96
C THR A 339 17.36 15.91 -0.66
N ILE A 340 16.40 15.85 0.26
CA ILE A 340 16.59 15.14 1.55
C ILE A 340 16.68 13.63 1.32
N LEU A 341 15.84 13.07 0.45
CA LEU A 341 15.85 11.64 0.13
C LEU A 341 17.18 11.22 -0.52
N ASP A 342 17.72 12.00 -1.45
CA ASP A 342 18.98 11.70 -2.13
C ASP A 342 20.14 11.69 -1.12
N ALA A 343 20.19 12.68 -0.22
CA ALA A 343 21.16 12.71 0.87
C ALA A 343 21.01 11.52 1.83
N ALA A 344 19.77 11.20 2.21
CA ALA A 344 19.46 10.08 3.09
C ALA A 344 19.83 8.72 2.47
N LEU A 345 19.51 8.50 1.18
CA LEU A 345 19.87 7.28 0.46
C LEU A 345 21.39 7.16 0.28
N ALA A 346 22.09 8.27 0.00
CA ALA A 346 23.54 8.27 -0.05
C ALA A 346 24.17 7.87 1.31
N GLN A 347 23.57 8.31 2.43
CA GLN A 347 23.98 7.85 3.75
C GLN A 347 23.73 6.35 3.94
N VAL A 348 22.54 5.86 3.58
CA VAL A 348 22.18 4.43 3.70
C VAL A 348 23.15 3.54 2.92
N GLU A 349 23.51 3.93 1.69
CA GLU A 349 24.43 3.16 0.86
C GLU A 349 25.88 3.25 1.36
N SER A 350 26.39 4.46 1.63
CA SER A 350 27.79 4.67 2.02
C SER A 350 28.16 4.09 3.39
N GLN A 351 27.20 4.06 4.32
CA GLN A 351 27.38 3.48 5.66
C GLN A 351 26.83 2.04 5.74
N GLU A 352 26.40 1.47 4.61
CA GLU A 352 25.80 0.14 4.51
C GLU A 352 24.64 -0.11 5.49
N LEU A 353 23.86 0.92 5.82
CA LEU A 353 22.78 0.85 6.81
C LEU A 353 21.68 -0.14 6.40
N TYR A 354 21.56 -0.44 5.10
CA TYR A 354 20.65 -1.46 4.58
C TYR A 354 20.96 -2.88 5.07
N LYS A 355 22.14 -3.12 5.68
CA LYS A 355 22.48 -4.40 6.33
C LYS A 355 21.97 -4.50 7.76
N ASN A 356 21.57 -3.37 8.37
CA ASN A 356 21.00 -3.34 9.71
C ASN A 356 19.53 -3.76 9.68
N ASP A 357 19.06 -4.28 10.81
CA ASP A 357 17.64 -4.65 10.94
C ASP A 357 16.74 -3.39 11.01
N ILE A 358 17.26 -2.28 11.55
CA ILE A 358 16.61 -0.96 11.63
C ILE A 358 17.52 0.07 10.94
N ILE A 359 16.96 0.87 10.04
CA ILE A 359 17.70 1.92 9.32
C ILE A 359 17.51 3.24 10.05
N ILE A 360 18.61 3.84 10.51
CA ILE A 360 18.59 5.14 11.20
C ILE A 360 19.42 6.12 10.40
N VAL A 361 18.78 7.15 9.87
CA VAL A 361 19.39 8.19 9.04
C VAL A 361 19.35 9.51 9.80
N ILE A 362 20.47 10.23 9.81
CA ILE A 362 20.63 11.46 10.59
C ILE A 362 21.22 12.53 9.68
N GLY A 363 20.50 13.65 9.54
CA GLY A 363 20.94 14.79 8.75
C GLY A 363 20.77 16.11 9.48
N GLU A 364 21.47 17.13 9.03
CA GLU A 364 21.40 18.49 9.57
C GLU A 364 20.38 19.34 8.79
N ASN A 365 19.60 20.14 9.51
CA ASN A 365 18.68 21.14 8.96
C ASN A 365 17.66 20.59 7.94
N TRP A 366 17.31 19.30 8.04
CA TRP A 366 16.25 18.72 7.22
C TRP A 366 14.88 19.21 7.67
N HIS A 367 14.02 19.58 6.72
CA HIS A 367 12.74 20.19 7.04
C HIS A 367 11.78 19.18 7.71
N SER A 368 11.30 19.52 8.90
CA SER A 368 10.49 18.60 9.72
C SER A 368 9.14 18.20 9.09
N GLY A 369 8.58 19.04 8.21
CA GLY A 369 7.37 18.70 7.43
C GLY A 369 7.57 17.61 6.36
N VAL A 370 8.82 17.22 6.07
CA VAL A 370 9.20 16.33 4.96
C VAL A 370 9.87 15.03 5.42
N ILE A 371 10.58 15.01 6.55
CA ILE A 371 11.33 13.83 7.03
C ILE A 371 10.48 12.57 7.16
N GLY A 372 9.18 12.68 7.46
CA GLY A 372 8.29 11.52 7.52
C GLY A 372 7.99 10.88 6.17
N ILE A 373 7.97 11.68 5.09
CA ILE A 373 7.80 11.18 3.73
C ILE A 373 9.09 10.47 3.28
N VAL A 374 10.24 11.05 3.63
CA VAL A 374 11.57 10.43 3.37
C VAL A 374 11.69 9.10 4.11
N ALA A 375 11.30 9.04 5.39
CA ALA A 375 11.28 7.80 6.16
C ALA A 375 10.40 6.72 5.48
N SER A 376 9.25 7.11 4.96
CA SER A 376 8.33 6.20 4.26
C SER A 376 8.94 5.67 2.96
N ARG A 377 9.59 6.51 2.15
CA ARG A 377 10.25 6.08 0.90
C ARG A 377 11.43 5.14 1.12
N ILE A 378 12.22 5.38 2.18
CA ILE A 378 13.32 4.48 2.55
C ILE A 378 12.74 3.15 3.05
N GLN A 379 11.68 3.20 3.87
CA GLN A 379 10.99 2.01 4.36
C GLN A 379 10.42 1.20 3.18
N GLU A 380 9.84 1.83 2.17
CA GLU A 380 9.31 1.14 0.99
C GLU A 380 10.41 0.48 0.16
N LYS A 381 11.58 1.14 0.03
CA LYS A 381 12.72 0.65 -0.76
C LYS A 381 13.43 -0.54 -0.11
N TYR A 382 13.63 -0.52 1.20
CA TYR A 382 14.41 -1.54 1.92
C TYR A 382 13.54 -2.51 2.74
N TYR A 383 12.29 -2.15 3.05
CA TYR A 383 11.37 -2.90 3.91
C TYR A 383 11.95 -3.19 5.31
N ASN A 384 12.60 -2.18 5.88
CA ASN A 384 13.07 -2.16 7.27
C ASN A 384 12.33 -1.06 8.03
N PRO A 385 12.16 -1.15 9.37
CA PRO A 385 11.84 0.04 10.15
C PRO A 385 12.88 1.14 9.93
N VAL A 386 12.41 2.36 9.75
CA VAL A 386 13.23 3.53 9.43
C VAL A 386 13.00 4.64 10.45
N ILE A 387 14.08 5.24 10.93
CA ILE A 387 14.07 6.47 11.72
C ILE A 387 14.87 7.53 10.95
N VAL A 388 14.23 8.65 10.61
CA VAL A 388 14.90 9.80 9.99
C VAL A 388 14.93 10.94 11.01
N VAL A 389 16.13 11.37 11.38
CA VAL A 389 16.37 12.45 12.35
C VAL A 389 16.90 13.68 11.64
N SER A 390 16.29 14.83 11.91
CA SER A 390 16.81 16.15 11.54
C SER A 390 17.38 16.86 12.77
N ILE A 391 18.64 17.26 12.72
CA ILE A 391 19.30 18.02 13.79
C ILE A 391 19.32 19.51 13.42
N ALA A 392 18.87 20.35 14.35
CA ALA A 392 19.00 21.81 14.30
C ALA A 392 19.21 22.35 15.73
N ASP A 393 20.15 23.28 15.90
CA ASP A 393 20.43 23.96 17.19
C ASP A 393 20.62 23.01 18.39
N GLY A 394 21.34 21.89 18.17
CA GLY A 394 21.61 20.89 19.21
C GLY A 394 20.43 19.98 19.56
N LYS A 395 19.28 20.14 18.89
CA LYS A 395 18.08 19.31 19.08
C LYS A 395 17.76 18.52 17.82
N GLY A 396 17.37 17.27 18.00
CA GLY A 396 16.90 16.37 16.97
C GLY A 396 15.38 16.28 16.95
N LYS A 397 14.76 16.38 15.77
CA LYS A 397 13.36 16.03 15.51
C LYS A 397 13.30 14.88 14.53
N ALA A 398 12.57 13.82 14.87
CA ALA A 398 12.57 12.59 14.12
C ALA A 398 11.18 12.17 13.67
N SER A 399 11.14 11.44 12.55
CA SER A 399 9.97 10.68 12.10
C SER A 399 10.36 9.23 11.85
N CYS A 400 9.52 8.33 12.35
CA CYS A 400 9.72 6.89 12.29
C CYS A 400 8.65 6.23 11.43
N ARG A 401 9.03 5.15 10.72
CA ARG A 401 8.12 4.26 10.00
C ARG A 401 8.51 2.82 10.29
N SER A 402 7.50 1.96 10.46
CA SER A 402 7.72 0.55 10.80
C SER A 402 7.35 -0.38 9.64
N VAL A 403 7.43 -1.68 9.91
CA VAL A 403 6.92 -2.76 9.06
C VAL A 403 5.88 -3.57 9.84
N GLU A 404 5.07 -4.36 9.12
CA GLU A 404 4.04 -5.21 9.73
C GLU A 404 4.64 -6.13 10.81
N GLY A 405 4.07 -6.04 12.02
CA GLY A 405 4.44 -6.87 13.16
C GLY A 405 5.62 -6.37 14.01
N PHE A 406 6.26 -5.25 13.65
CA PHE A 406 7.20 -4.56 14.54
C PHE A 406 6.57 -3.26 15.04
N ASN A 407 6.40 -3.11 16.36
CA ASN A 407 5.82 -1.90 16.96
C ASN A 407 6.94 -0.87 17.24
N ILE A 408 7.01 0.18 16.41
CA ILE A 408 8.05 1.21 16.56
C ILE A 408 7.82 2.09 17.79
N PHE A 409 6.57 2.31 18.20
CA PHE A 409 6.25 3.07 19.40
C PHE A 409 6.80 2.39 20.66
N GLU A 410 6.63 1.07 20.80
CA GLU A 410 7.18 0.31 21.92
C GLU A 410 8.72 0.32 21.93
N ALA A 411 9.34 0.28 20.75
CA ALA A 411 10.80 0.43 20.63
C ALA A 411 11.28 1.79 21.16
N LEU A 412 10.55 2.88 20.85
CA LEU A 412 10.83 4.20 21.43
C LEU A 412 10.55 4.20 22.94
N HIS A 413 9.39 3.69 23.38
CA HIS A 413 9.00 3.66 24.79
C HIS A 413 10.06 2.99 25.68
N SER A 414 10.74 1.94 25.18
CA SER A 414 11.84 1.25 25.86
C SER A 414 13.05 2.12 26.23
N CYS A 415 13.17 3.31 25.65
CA CYS A 415 14.20 4.32 25.92
C CYS A 415 13.62 5.73 26.10
N SER A 416 12.38 5.80 26.61
CA SER A 416 11.60 7.03 26.76
C SER A 416 12.33 8.15 27.52
N GLU A 417 13.22 7.81 28.45
CA GLU A 417 14.01 8.76 29.23
C GLU A 417 15.01 9.59 28.42
N LEU A 418 15.29 9.20 27.17
CA LEU A 418 16.19 9.93 26.27
C LEU A 418 15.48 11.02 25.47
N PHE A 419 14.15 11.04 25.47
CA PHE A 419 13.35 11.95 24.64
C PHE A 419 12.84 13.14 25.45
N THR A 420 12.84 14.31 24.81
CA THR A 420 12.13 15.49 25.35
C THR A 420 10.63 15.41 25.08
N SER A 421 10.24 14.75 24.00
CA SER A 421 8.86 14.38 23.68
C SER A 421 8.85 13.21 22.70
N TYR A 422 7.86 12.32 22.77
CA TYR A 422 7.66 11.27 21.77
C TYR A 422 6.19 10.84 21.76
N GLY A 423 5.75 10.26 20.64
CA GLY A 423 4.38 9.79 20.47
C GLY A 423 4.21 9.06 19.14
N GLY A 424 3.08 8.38 18.99
CA GLY A 424 2.75 7.65 17.76
C GLY A 424 2.00 6.36 18.02
N HIS A 425 2.07 5.47 17.04
CA HIS A 425 1.47 4.15 17.04
C HIS A 425 2.47 3.11 16.47
N ASP A 426 1.99 1.88 16.30
CA ASP A 426 2.77 0.72 15.89
C ASP A 426 3.57 0.91 14.57
N GLN A 427 2.98 1.54 13.55
CA GLN A 427 3.55 1.71 12.21
C GLN A 427 4.22 3.07 11.98
N ALA A 428 3.93 4.08 12.80
CA ALA A 428 4.54 5.39 12.68
C ALA A 428 4.63 6.10 14.04
N ALA A 429 5.74 6.78 14.26
CA ALA A 429 5.97 7.56 15.46
C ALA A 429 6.84 8.79 15.18
N GLY A 430 6.94 9.69 16.14
CA GLY A 430 7.82 10.84 16.12
C GLY A 430 8.37 11.14 17.50
N PHE A 431 9.55 11.75 17.55
CA PHE A 431 10.16 12.16 18.81
C PHE A 431 11.05 13.40 18.64
N SER A 432 11.31 14.07 19.76
CA SER A 432 12.32 15.11 19.92
C SER A 432 13.35 14.64 20.94
N ILE A 433 14.63 14.92 20.69
CA ILE A 433 15.77 14.42 21.47
C ILE A 433 16.90 15.45 21.47
N ASP A 434 17.69 15.53 22.53
CA ASP A 434 18.93 16.30 22.49
C ASP A 434 20.00 15.55 21.70
N ALA A 435 20.77 16.24 20.85
CA ALA A 435 21.67 15.60 19.88
C ALA A 435 22.72 14.68 20.56
N GLU A 436 23.11 14.98 21.79
CA GLU A 436 24.02 14.16 22.60
C GLU A 436 23.47 12.76 22.93
N ASN A 437 22.15 12.60 23.01
CA ASN A 437 21.49 11.34 23.38
C ASN A 437 21.29 10.40 22.17
N LEU A 438 21.55 10.85 20.93
CA LEU A 438 21.29 10.09 19.71
C LEU A 438 22.06 8.78 19.61
N ALA A 439 23.32 8.76 20.04
CA ALA A 439 24.15 7.56 20.03
C ALA A 439 23.61 6.50 21.00
N GLN A 440 23.16 6.92 22.18
CA GLN A 440 22.58 6.04 23.19
C GLN A 440 21.22 5.48 22.74
N MET A 441 20.38 6.33 22.14
CA MET A 441 19.09 5.93 21.57
C MET A 441 19.27 4.89 20.46
N THR A 442 20.20 5.14 19.52
CA THR A 442 20.51 4.22 18.42
C THR A 442 20.86 2.83 18.94
N LYS A 443 21.70 2.75 19.96
CA LYS A 443 22.10 1.48 20.58
C LYS A 443 20.89 0.76 21.21
N LYS A 444 20.07 1.47 21.99
CA LYS A 444 18.92 0.88 22.68
C LYS A 444 17.86 0.36 21.72
N ILE A 445 17.57 1.11 20.64
CA ILE A 445 16.57 0.69 19.64
C ILE A 445 17.04 -0.55 18.88
N ILE A 446 18.32 -0.63 18.50
CA ILE A 446 18.88 -1.82 17.84
C ILE A 446 18.82 -3.03 18.78
N GLU A 447 19.17 -2.86 20.06
CA GLU A 447 19.07 -3.91 21.07
C GLU A 447 17.63 -4.40 21.25
N TYR A 448 16.67 -3.48 21.34
CA TYR A 448 15.24 -3.81 21.40
C TYR A 448 14.80 -4.63 20.17
N GLY A 449 15.22 -4.23 18.97
CA GLY A 449 14.92 -4.96 17.73
C GLY A 449 15.43 -6.41 17.76
N HIS A 450 16.65 -6.62 18.27
CA HIS A 450 17.19 -7.97 18.43
C HIS A 450 16.43 -8.81 19.47
N LEU A 451 16.08 -8.21 20.62
CA LEU A 451 15.31 -8.87 21.68
C LEU A 451 13.90 -9.28 21.25
N THR A 452 13.32 -8.54 20.30
CA THR A 452 11.97 -8.78 19.75
C THR A 452 11.98 -9.55 18.42
N GLU A 453 13.12 -10.14 18.04
CA GLU A 453 13.25 -10.98 16.83
C GLU A 453 12.84 -10.28 15.52
N ILE A 454 13.14 -8.98 15.39
CA ILE A 454 12.79 -8.11 14.25
C ILE A 454 12.98 -8.76 12.86
N LYS A 455 14.00 -9.61 12.69
CA LYS A 455 14.31 -10.30 11.42
C LYS A 455 13.14 -11.10 10.84
N LYS A 456 12.22 -11.58 11.67
CA LYS A 456 11.00 -12.29 11.22
C LYS A 456 10.03 -11.36 10.51
N HIS A 457 10.08 -10.07 10.79
CA HIS A 457 9.21 -9.02 10.24
C HIS A 457 9.77 -8.35 8.98
N LEU A 458 11.06 -8.55 8.68
CA LEU A 458 11.74 -7.99 7.49
C LEU A 458 11.45 -8.77 6.19
N ILE A 459 10.33 -9.50 6.14
CA ILE A 459 9.83 -10.21 4.95
C ILE A 459 8.51 -9.58 4.55
N LYS A 460 8.49 -8.95 3.38
CA LYS A 460 7.31 -8.27 2.84
C LYS A 460 6.30 -9.27 2.33
N LYS A 461 5.15 -9.33 2.98
CA LYS A 461 4.02 -10.15 2.52
C LYS A 461 3.30 -9.42 1.40
N ILE A 462 3.17 -10.07 0.24
CA ILE A 462 2.44 -9.53 -0.91
C ILE A 462 1.23 -10.42 -1.18
N PRO A 463 0.01 -9.94 -0.90
CA PRO A 463 -1.19 -10.72 -1.13
C PRO A 463 -1.60 -10.74 -2.60
N TYR A 464 -1.97 -11.90 -3.13
CA TYR A 464 -2.55 -12.05 -4.47
C TYR A 464 -3.92 -12.76 -4.41
N ASP A 465 -4.77 -12.50 -5.40
CA ASP A 465 -6.15 -13.00 -5.46
C ASP A 465 -6.22 -14.37 -6.14
N ALA A 466 -5.58 -14.54 -7.30
CA ALA A 466 -5.62 -15.79 -8.05
C ALA A 466 -4.32 -16.05 -8.82
N ILE A 467 -4.09 -17.33 -9.14
CA ILE A 467 -3.07 -17.74 -10.13
C ILE A 467 -3.78 -17.82 -11.48
N ILE A 468 -3.20 -17.21 -12.51
CA ILE A 468 -3.72 -17.27 -13.88
C ILE A 468 -2.60 -17.68 -14.85
N ASP A 469 -2.99 -18.16 -16.03
CA ASP A 469 -2.10 -18.33 -17.17
C ASP A 469 -2.30 -17.26 -18.26
N GLU A 470 -1.47 -17.32 -19.31
CA GLU A 470 -1.50 -16.36 -20.42
C GLU A 470 -2.83 -16.35 -21.20
N THR A 471 -3.57 -17.46 -21.18
CA THR A 471 -4.82 -17.61 -21.93
C THR A 471 -6.00 -16.95 -21.22
N GLU A 472 -5.91 -16.78 -19.90
CA GLU A 472 -6.92 -16.07 -19.10
C GLU A 472 -6.80 -14.54 -19.23
N ILE A 473 -5.70 -14.01 -19.77
CA ILE A 473 -5.49 -12.57 -19.97
C ILE A 473 -6.36 -12.08 -21.14
N THR A 474 -7.60 -11.72 -20.82
CA THR A 474 -8.62 -11.32 -21.78
C THR A 474 -9.27 -9.99 -21.42
N TRP A 475 -9.93 -9.36 -22.39
CA TRP A 475 -10.71 -8.14 -22.15
C TRP A 475 -11.84 -8.36 -21.16
N ASN A 476 -12.44 -9.56 -21.16
CA ASN A 476 -13.49 -9.92 -20.20
C ASN A 476 -12.94 -9.90 -18.77
N LEU A 477 -11.80 -10.58 -18.52
CA LEU A 477 -11.18 -10.56 -17.20
C LEU A 477 -10.74 -9.14 -16.78
N PHE A 478 -10.26 -8.32 -17.71
CA PHE A 478 -9.93 -6.91 -17.43
C PHE A 478 -11.17 -6.10 -17.05
N ASN A 479 -12.27 -6.23 -17.81
CA ASN A 479 -13.51 -5.51 -17.54
C ASN A 479 -14.12 -5.95 -16.20
N ASP A 480 -14.10 -7.25 -15.91
CA ASP A 480 -14.49 -7.79 -14.60
C ASP A 480 -13.70 -7.16 -13.45
N CYS A 481 -12.37 -7.05 -13.60
CA CYS A 481 -11.50 -6.41 -12.60
C CYS A 481 -11.89 -4.94 -12.31
N SER A 482 -12.53 -4.25 -13.26
CA SER A 482 -12.94 -2.85 -13.08
C SER A 482 -14.06 -2.69 -12.04
N HIS A 483 -14.85 -3.73 -11.78
CA HIS A 483 -15.90 -3.71 -10.76
C HIS A 483 -15.37 -3.63 -9.31
N PHE A 484 -14.07 -3.93 -9.10
CA PHE A 484 -13.44 -3.79 -7.78
C PHE A 484 -13.07 -2.34 -7.46
N GLU A 485 -13.11 -1.43 -8.45
CA GLU A 485 -12.94 -0.01 -8.22
C GLU A 485 -14.08 0.53 -7.32
N PRO A 486 -13.84 1.59 -6.52
CA PRO A 486 -12.56 2.26 -6.31
C PRO A 486 -11.57 1.43 -5.48
N CYS A 487 -10.32 1.37 -5.95
CA CYS A 487 -9.23 0.70 -5.25
C CYS A 487 -8.47 1.65 -4.32
N GLY A 488 -8.10 1.17 -3.14
CA GLY A 488 -7.36 1.94 -2.12
C GLY A 488 -6.97 1.08 -0.92
N LEU A 489 -6.68 1.72 0.23
CA LEU A 489 -6.45 0.98 1.47
C LEU A 489 -7.71 0.16 1.81
N GLY A 490 -7.56 -1.05 2.35
CA GLY A 490 -8.69 -1.93 2.69
C GLY A 490 -9.42 -2.56 1.49
N ASN A 491 -9.23 -2.04 0.27
CA ASN A 491 -9.77 -2.59 -0.97
C ASN A 491 -8.77 -2.44 -2.14
N PRO A 492 -7.68 -3.24 -2.17
CA PRO A 492 -6.68 -3.12 -3.23
C PRO A 492 -7.23 -3.64 -4.57
N GLY A 493 -6.67 -3.16 -5.68
CA GLY A 493 -6.97 -3.70 -7.00
C GLY A 493 -6.59 -5.19 -7.11
N VAL A 494 -7.23 -5.91 -8.03
CA VAL A 494 -7.02 -7.34 -8.23
C VAL A 494 -5.56 -7.62 -8.60
N GLN A 495 -4.95 -8.57 -7.91
CA GLN A 495 -3.57 -9.01 -8.13
C GLN A 495 -3.55 -10.49 -8.50
N PHE A 496 -2.83 -10.80 -9.56
CA PHE A 496 -2.67 -12.15 -10.07
C PHE A 496 -1.23 -12.61 -9.92
N VAL A 497 -1.04 -13.90 -9.67
CA VAL A 497 0.22 -14.58 -9.95
C VAL A 497 0.15 -15.12 -11.38
N LEU A 498 1.04 -14.66 -12.24
CA LEU A 498 1.26 -15.26 -13.55
C LEU A 498 2.41 -16.28 -13.42
N ASN A 499 2.04 -17.56 -13.42
CA ASN A 499 2.98 -18.65 -13.17
C ASN A 499 3.71 -19.05 -14.46
N ARG A 500 5.03 -18.89 -14.48
CA ARG A 500 5.95 -19.30 -15.56
C ARG A 500 5.44 -18.98 -16.97
N PRO A 501 5.17 -17.70 -17.27
CA PRO A 501 4.77 -17.32 -18.61
C PRO A 501 5.90 -17.58 -19.62
N ASP A 502 5.51 -17.83 -20.86
CA ASP A 502 6.37 -17.90 -22.03
C ASP A 502 6.77 -16.48 -22.47
N ILE A 503 7.87 -16.01 -21.89
CA ILE A 503 8.44 -14.69 -22.17
C ILE A 503 9.23 -14.71 -23.47
N ILE A 504 8.83 -13.87 -24.44
CA ILE A 504 9.59 -13.64 -25.67
C ILE A 504 10.83 -12.80 -25.38
N SER A 505 10.68 -11.69 -24.65
CA SER A 505 11.77 -10.77 -24.34
C SER A 505 11.57 -10.06 -23.02
N MET A 506 12.68 -9.73 -22.35
CA MET A 506 12.73 -8.92 -21.15
C MET A 506 13.91 -7.95 -21.26
N ARG A 507 13.65 -6.65 -21.08
CA ARG A 507 14.66 -5.59 -21.24
C ARG A 507 14.44 -4.45 -20.25
N THR A 508 15.49 -3.69 -19.99
CA THR A 508 15.36 -2.44 -19.25
C THR A 508 14.76 -1.33 -20.12
N MET A 509 14.16 -0.32 -19.49
CA MET A 509 13.62 0.87 -20.15
C MET A 509 13.69 2.12 -19.25
N GLY A 510 13.46 3.28 -19.86
CA GLY A 510 13.57 4.59 -19.22
C GLY A 510 14.96 5.21 -19.41
N LYS A 511 15.09 6.52 -19.15
CA LYS A 511 16.36 7.26 -19.35
C LYS A 511 17.52 6.66 -18.54
N GLU A 512 17.22 6.17 -17.35
CA GLU A 512 18.19 5.60 -16.40
C GLU A 512 18.17 4.06 -16.39
N ASN A 513 17.41 3.41 -17.27
CA ASN A 513 17.23 1.94 -17.29
C ASN A 513 16.66 1.34 -15.98
N ASN A 514 15.98 2.14 -15.15
CA ASN A 514 15.45 1.72 -13.85
C ASN A 514 14.15 0.89 -13.92
N HIS A 515 13.54 0.73 -15.09
CA HIS A 515 12.29 -0.01 -15.25
C HIS A 515 12.48 -1.22 -16.16
N LEU A 516 11.57 -2.19 -16.05
CA LEU A 516 11.52 -3.42 -16.82
C LEU A 516 10.40 -3.36 -17.85
N ARG A 517 10.66 -3.84 -19.05
CA ARG A 517 9.65 -4.14 -20.07
C ARG A 517 9.77 -5.60 -20.49
N LEU A 518 8.64 -6.29 -20.56
CA LEU A 518 8.57 -7.65 -21.08
C LEU A 518 7.52 -7.80 -22.17
N SER A 519 7.62 -8.88 -22.94
CA SER A 519 6.63 -9.29 -23.94
C SER A 519 6.44 -10.79 -23.86
N LEU A 520 5.19 -11.22 -23.80
CA LEU A 520 4.77 -12.60 -23.71
C LEU A 520 4.46 -13.19 -25.09
N SER A 521 4.29 -14.51 -25.14
CA SER A 521 4.04 -15.25 -26.37
C SER A 521 2.70 -14.92 -27.06
N ASN A 522 1.73 -14.45 -26.28
CA ASN A 522 0.38 -14.08 -26.69
C ASN A 522 0.23 -12.57 -27.02
N ASP A 523 1.35 -11.89 -27.35
CA ASP A 523 1.42 -10.44 -27.64
C ASP A 523 1.06 -9.51 -26.46
N VAL A 524 0.84 -10.04 -25.25
CA VAL A 524 0.66 -9.23 -24.05
C VAL A 524 2.01 -8.65 -23.64
N SER A 525 2.04 -7.34 -23.39
CA SER A 525 3.24 -6.66 -22.88
C SER A 525 3.15 -6.45 -21.38
N GLY A 526 4.30 -6.32 -20.71
CA GLY A 526 4.36 -6.04 -19.28
C GLY A 526 5.34 -4.92 -18.95
N VAL A 527 5.03 -4.16 -17.90
CA VAL A 527 5.88 -3.11 -17.34
C VAL A 527 6.10 -3.31 -15.85
N GLY A 528 7.36 -3.28 -15.42
CA GLY A 528 7.75 -3.30 -14.02
C GLY A 528 8.49 -2.04 -13.65
N PHE A 529 7.85 -1.14 -12.90
CA PHE A 529 8.51 0.07 -12.42
C PHE A 529 9.50 -0.24 -11.29
N GLY A 530 10.76 0.17 -11.41
CA GLY A 530 11.79 -0.06 -10.39
C GLY A 530 12.50 -1.40 -10.50
N PHE A 531 12.13 -2.24 -11.48
CA PHE A 531 12.71 -3.56 -11.69
C PHE A 531 13.93 -3.59 -12.63
N GLY A 532 14.49 -2.44 -13.00
CA GLY A 532 15.68 -2.38 -13.85
C GLY A 532 16.89 -3.12 -13.26
N GLU A 533 17.15 -2.89 -11.96
CA GLU A 533 18.25 -3.53 -11.22
C GLU A 533 18.12 -5.06 -11.17
N PHE A 534 16.88 -5.57 -11.11
CA PHE A 534 16.63 -7.02 -11.11
C PHE A 534 17.20 -7.68 -12.36
N LEU A 535 16.98 -7.07 -13.54
CA LEU A 535 17.49 -7.56 -14.81
C LEU A 535 18.99 -7.30 -14.98
N THR A 536 19.49 -6.14 -14.54
CA THR A 536 20.93 -5.81 -14.59
C THR A 536 21.75 -6.82 -13.80
N ASN A 537 21.26 -7.27 -12.66
CA ASN A 537 21.91 -8.29 -11.83
C ASN A 537 21.73 -9.72 -12.36
N ARG A 538 20.89 -9.92 -13.39
CA ARG A 538 20.53 -11.23 -13.97
C ARG A 538 20.45 -11.13 -15.50
N PRO A 539 21.57 -10.80 -16.17
CA PRO A 539 21.59 -10.55 -17.60
C PRO A 539 21.10 -11.74 -18.44
N GLU A 540 21.22 -12.96 -17.92
CA GLU A 540 20.73 -14.20 -18.54
C GLU A 540 19.22 -14.21 -18.79
N LEU A 541 18.44 -13.49 -17.97
CA LEU A 541 16.99 -13.38 -18.18
C LEU A 541 16.63 -12.52 -19.39
N SER A 542 17.58 -11.75 -19.93
CA SER A 542 17.38 -10.95 -21.14
C SER A 542 17.43 -11.81 -22.41
N ALA A 543 17.82 -13.09 -22.30
CA ALA A 543 17.81 -14.01 -23.44
C ALA A 543 16.37 -14.29 -23.88
N ASN A 544 16.14 -14.28 -25.20
CA ASN A 544 14.81 -14.57 -25.74
C ASN A 544 14.34 -15.98 -25.35
N GLY A 545 13.08 -16.11 -24.94
CA GLY A 545 12.49 -17.40 -24.57
C GLY A 545 12.87 -17.90 -23.17
N PHE A 546 13.32 -17.03 -22.28
CA PHE A 546 13.63 -17.39 -20.89
C PHE A 546 12.39 -17.89 -20.14
N ARG A 547 12.57 -18.86 -19.24
CA ARG A 547 11.53 -19.47 -18.39
C ARG A 547 11.98 -19.53 -16.94
N GLY A 548 11.03 -19.65 -16.02
CA GLY A 548 11.34 -19.78 -14.59
C GLY A 548 11.37 -18.47 -13.84
N VAL A 549 10.65 -17.47 -14.34
CA VAL A 549 10.22 -16.34 -13.53
C VAL A 549 8.71 -16.40 -13.36
N GLU A 550 8.25 -15.89 -12.25
CA GLU A 550 6.84 -15.71 -11.94
C GLU A 550 6.62 -14.24 -11.60
N PHE A 551 5.39 -13.78 -11.75
CA PHE A 551 5.05 -12.38 -11.51
C PHE A 551 3.85 -12.26 -10.60
N ILE A 552 3.90 -11.33 -9.65
CA ILE A 552 2.67 -10.70 -9.19
C ILE A 552 2.41 -9.52 -10.12
N CYS A 553 1.22 -9.48 -10.72
CA CYS A 553 0.82 -8.44 -11.65
C CYS A 553 -0.65 -8.05 -11.51
N ARG A 554 -1.00 -6.88 -12.03
CA ARG A 554 -2.38 -6.48 -12.32
C ARG A 554 -2.57 -6.31 -13.82
N LEU A 555 -3.80 -6.52 -14.30
CA LEU A 555 -4.17 -6.16 -15.66
C LEU A 555 -4.32 -4.63 -15.77
N ASP A 556 -3.91 -4.08 -16.90
CA ASP A 556 -4.07 -2.67 -17.24
C ASP A 556 -4.22 -2.51 -18.75
N VAL A 557 -4.57 -1.30 -19.21
CA VAL A 557 -4.72 -0.97 -20.63
C VAL A 557 -3.65 0.03 -21.03
N ASN A 558 -2.91 -0.31 -22.08
CA ASN A 558 -2.08 0.65 -22.79
C ASN A 558 -2.89 1.24 -23.95
N GLU A 559 -2.99 2.57 -24.01
CA GLU A 559 -3.64 3.28 -25.10
C GLU A 559 -2.61 4.13 -25.85
N TYR A 560 -2.41 3.81 -27.14
CA TYR A 560 -1.48 4.54 -28.00
C TYR A 560 -2.11 4.83 -29.35
N ARG A 561 -2.22 6.13 -29.70
CA ARG A 561 -2.85 6.61 -30.95
C ARG A 561 -4.25 6.02 -31.17
N GLY A 562 -5.03 5.88 -30.10
CA GLY A 562 -6.39 5.33 -30.13
C GLY A 562 -6.48 3.79 -30.17
N ASN A 563 -5.35 3.08 -30.27
CA ASN A 563 -5.33 1.63 -30.15
C ASN A 563 -5.15 1.23 -28.69
N LYS A 564 -6.06 0.40 -28.18
CA LYS A 564 -6.01 -0.15 -26.83
C LYS A 564 -5.49 -1.58 -26.87
N THR A 565 -4.51 -1.88 -26.02
CA THR A 565 -3.94 -3.22 -25.86
C THR A 565 -3.86 -3.57 -24.38
N LEU A 566 -4.15 -4.81 -24.01
CA LEU A 566 -3.94 -5.29 -22.65
C LEU A 566 -2.45 -5.31 -22.32
N GLN A 567 -2.13 -4.96 -21.08
CA GLN A 567 -0.79 -5.05 -20.54
C GLN A 567 -0.82 -5.53 -19.08
N LEU A 568 0.33 -6.02 -18.62
CA LEU A 568 0.57 -6.36 -17.22
C LEU A 568 1.36 -5.23 -16.55
N VAL A 569 0.91 -4.81 -15.37
CA VAL A 569 1.73 -3.97 -14.49
C VAL A 569 2.25 -4.86 -13.37
N LEU A 570 3.56 -5.09 -13.36
CA LEU A 570 4.22 -5.93 -12.38
C LEU A 570 4.28 -5.24 -11.02
N LYS A 571 4.04 -6.02 -9.98
CA LYS A 571 4.14 -5.64 -8.57
C LYS A 571 5.27 -6.36 -7.86
N ASP A 572 5.57 -7.60 -8.27
CA ASP A 572 6.75 -8.32 -7.84
C ASP A 572 7.20 -9.33 -8.91
N ILE A 573 8.47 -9.72 -8.86
CA ILE A 573 9.05 -10.75 -9.73
C ILE A 573 9.91 -11.69 -8.91
N HIS A 574 9.63 -13.00 -9.02
CA HIS A 574 10.48 -14.04 -8.48
C HIS A 574 11.12 -14.82 -9.61
N GLN A 575 12.43 -15.06 -9.50
CA GLN A 575 13.07 -16.11 -10.28
C GLN A 575 13.00 -17.38 -9.46
N ASN A 576 12.42 -18.43 -10.06
CA ASN A 576 12.40 -19.73 -9.44
C ASN A 576 13.86 -20.22 -9.27
N PRO A 577 14.29 -20.61 -8.04
CA PRO A 577 15.68 -20.89 -7.76
C PRO A 577 16.28 -22.05 -8.57
N ILE A 578 15.46 -23.00 -9.07
CA ILE A 578 15.98 -24.10 -9.92
C ILE A 578 16.36 -23.63 -11.34
N TRP A 579 15.99 -22.39 -11.68
CA TRP A 579 16.32 -21.70 -12.92
C TRP A 579 17.48 -20.72 -12.81
N ASP A 580 17.92 -20.44 -11.58
CA ASP A 580 19.16 -19.72 -11.31
C ASP A 580 20.36 -20.66 -11.43
N PHE A 581 21.38 -20.27 -12.19
CA PHE A 581 22.53 -21.15 -12.48
C PHE A 581 23.32 -21.51 -11.23
N ASP A 582 23.63 -20.51 -10.39
CA ASP A 582 24.47 -20.69 -9.21
C ASP A 582 23.76 -21.52 -8.14
N MET A 583 22.46 -21.27 -7.94
CA MET A 583 21.62 -22.05 -7.06
C MET A 583 21.45 -23.48 -7.59
N ALA A 584 21.16 -23.67 -8.87
CA ALA A 584 21.07 -25.00 -9.47
C ALA A 584 22.37 -25.80 -9.28
N MET A 585 23.52 -25.17 -9.51
CA MET A 585 24.84 -25.75 -9.26
C MET A 585 25.04 -26.13 -7.80
N PHE A 586 24.68 -25.24 -6.86
CA PHE A 586 24.73 -25.52 -5.44
C PHE A 586 23.84 -26.72 -5.06
N LEU A 587 22.59 -26.75 -5.52
CA LEU A 587 21.62 -27.81 -5.25
C LEU A 587 22.10 -29.16 -5.80
N VAL A 588 22.56 -29.21 -7.06
CA VAL A 588 23.07 -30.44 -7.68
C VAL A 588 24.28 -30.95 -6.91
N LYS A 589 25.25 -30.09 -6.58
CA LYS A 589 26.42 -30.48 -5.79
C LYS A 589 26.02 -31.01 -4.41
N PHE A 590 25.10 -30.32 -3.74
CA PHE A 590 24.58 -30.73 -2.43
C PHE A 590 23.88 -32.10 -2.50
N ILE A 591 23.03 -32.32 -3.50
CA ILE A 591 22.33 -33.60 -3.71
C ILE A 591 23.31 -34.71 -4.05
N VAL A 592 24.31 -34.48 -4.89
CA VAL A 592 25.30 -35.51 -5.25
C VAL A 592 26.18 -35.89 -4.05
N GLN A 593 26.54 -34.93 -3.20
CA GLN A 593 27.51 -35.13 -2.10
C GLN A 593 26.89 -35.55 -0.76
N SER A 594 25.59 -35.33 -0.54
CA SER A 594 24.96 -35.60 0.75
C SER A 594 24.87 -37.10 1.06
N VAL A 595 25.33 -37.52 2.24
CA VAL A 595 25.31 -38.93 2.67
C VAL A 595 23.99 -39.31 3.37
N ASN A 596 23.22 -38.31 3.83
CA ASN A 596 21.98 -38.51 4.57
C ASN A 596 20.83 -37.68 3.97
N PRO A 597 19.72 -38.28 3.50
CA PRO A 597 18.56 -37.55 2.99
C PRO A 597 17.79 -36.79 4.08
N LYS A 598 18.03 -37.07 5.37
CA LYS A 598 17.40 -36.38 6.51
C LYS A 598 18.07 -35.07 6.94
N ILE A 599 19.10 -34.59 6.24
CA ILE A 599 19.56 -33.21 6.45
C ILE A 599 18.47 -32.35 5.82
N GLU A 600 17.51 -31.93 6.65
CA GLU A 600 16.43 -30.98 6.35
C GLU A 600 16.86 -30.10 5.20
N ILE A 601 16.39 -30.44 4.00
CA ILE A 601 16.73 -29.61 2.89
C ILE A 601 15.95 -28.34 3.18
N LYS A 602 16.70 -27.30 3.48
CA LYS A 602 16.26 -25.91 3.57
C LYS A 602 15.62 -25.41 2.26
N LEU A 603 15.11 -26.28 1.37
CA LEU A 603 14.43 -25.95 0.10
C LEU A 603 13.34 -24.92 0.33
N GLN A 604 12.49 -25.14 1.34
CA GLN A 604 11.46 -24.17 1.69
C GLN A 604 12.06 -22.83 2.11
N SER A 605 13.18 -22.81 2.83
CA SER A 605 13.88 -21.56 3.17
C SER A 605 14.59 -20.89 1.98
N TYR A 606 14.81 -21.64 0.90
CA TYR A 606 15.24 -21.13 -0.40
C TYR A 606 14.07 -20.84 -1.36
N GLY A 607 12.82 -21.05 -0.94
CA GLY A 607 11.63 -20.85 -1.77
C GLY A 607 11.44 -21.89 -2.88
N ILE A 608 11.98 -23.11 -2.71
CA ILE A 608 11.90 -24.19 -3.70
C ILE A 608 10.78 -25.16 -3.30
N ASP A 609 9.84 -25.40 -4.20
CA ASP A 609 8.91 -26.52 -4.10
C ASP A 609 9.63 -27.82 -4.55
N PRO A 610 9.80 -28.83 -3.66
CA PRO A 610 10.46 -30.08 -4.00
C PRO A 610 9.87 -30.77 -5.24
N TYR A 611 8.56 -30.66 -5.48
CA TYR A 611 7.92 -31.29 -6.64
C TYR A 611 8.44 -30.75 -7.98
N GLU A 612 8.92 -29.51 -8.01
CA GLU A 612 9.50 -28.89 -9.20
C GLU A 612 10.89 -29.44 -9.54
N MET A 613 11.56 -30.08 -8.58
CA MET A 613 12.86 -30.72 -8.80
C MET A 613 12.73 -32.13 -9.37
N ARG A 614 11.50 -32.67 -9.53
CA ARG A 614 11.28 -34.06 -9.92
C ARG A 614 11.82 -34.36 -11.32
N MET A 615 12.72 -35.33 -11.40
CA MET A 615 13.31 -35.76 -12.67
C MET A 615 12.46 -36.83 -13.37
N GLN A 616 12.15 -36.61 -14.64
CA GLN A 616 11.49 -37.60 -15.51
C GLN A 616 12.50 -38.28 -16.44
N ARG A 617 12.21 -39.53 -16.84
CA ARG A 617 13.06 -40.28 -17.78
C ARG A 617 13.19 -39.56 -19.12
N GLU A 618 12.10 -38.94 -19.58
CA GLU A 618 12.01 -38.18 -20.81
C GLU A 618 12.96 -36.98 -20.78
N THR A 619 13.06 -36.31 -19.63
CA THR A 619 14.02 -35.21 -19.39
C THR A 619 15.46 -35.71 -19.53
N VAL A 620 15.82 -36.80 -18.86
CA VAL A 620 17.19 -37.34 -18.94
C VAL A 620 17.53 -37.80 -20.35
N LYS A 621 16.57 -38.44 -21.05
CA LYS A 621 16.71 -38.84 -22.45
C LYS A 621 16.89 -37.63 -23.38
N CYS A 622 16.14 -36.56 -23.17
CA CYS A 622 16.26 -35.31 -23.92
C CYS A 622 17.68 -34.75 -23.80
N VAL A 623 18.21 -34.65 -22.57
CA VAL A 623 19.57 -34.17 -22.30
C VAL A 623 20.62 -35.06 -22.97
N TYR A 624 20.47 -36.39 -22.90
CA TYR A 624 21.38 -37.30 -23.60
C TYR A 624 21.41 -37.06 -25.11
N LEU A 625 20.25 -36.87 -25.75
CA LEU A 625 20.17 -36.59 -27.19
C LEU A 625 20.81 -35.24 -27.55
N VAL A 626 20.62 -34.22 -26.72
CA VAL A 626 21.22 -32.88 -26.87
C VAL A 626 22.74 -32.97 -26.83
N LEU A 627 23.29 -33.64 -25.80
CA LEU A 627 24.72 -33.85 -25.63
C LEU A 627 25.32 -34.71 -26.74
N LYS A 628 24.60 -35.75 -27.18
CA LYS A 628 25.02 -36.60 -28.29
C LYS A 628 25.08 -35.82 -29.61
N LYS A 629 24.14 -34.92 -29.84
CA LYS A 629 24.09 -34.08 -31.05
C LYS A 629 25.17 -32.99 -31.04
N SER A 630 25.51 -32.44 -29.88
CA SER A 630 26.51 -31.38 -29.76
C SER A 630 27.96 -31.89 -29.89
N GLY A 631 28.20 -33.18 -29.60
CA GLY A 631 29.55 -33.74 -29.65
C GLY A 631 30.49 -33.02 -28.68
N GLU A 632 31.63 -32.55 -29.17
CA GLU A 632 32.61 -31.79 -28.38
C GLU A 632 32.27 -30.30 -28.20
N VAL A 633 31.18 -29.82 -28.82
CA VAL A 633 30.71 -28.44 -28.64
C VAL A 633 30.03 -28.32 -27.28
N GLY A 634 30.43 -27.31 -26.50
CA GLY A 634 29.86 -27.03 -25.20
C GLY A 634 28.38 -26.64 -25.28
N VAL A 635 27.54 -27.25 -24.45
CA VAL A 635 26.11 -26.95 -24.35
C VAL A 635 25.86 -26.02 -23.17
N SER A 636 25.17 -24.90 -23.40
CA SER A 636 24.79 -23.96 -22.34
C SER A 636 23.86 -24.60 -21.33
N VAL A 637 24.18 -24.47 -20.04
CA VAL A 637 23.32 -24.90 -18.95
C VAL A 637 22.06 -24.02 -18.85
N GLN A 638 22.19 -22.72 -19.11
CA GLN A 638 21.10 -21.76 -18.97
C GLN A 638 20.03 -21.89 -20.05
N ASN A 639 20.44 -22.31 -21.25
CA ASN A 639 19.54 -22.56 -22.37
C ASN A 639 20.10 -23.70 -23.24
N PRO A 640 19.93 -24.97 -22.81
CA PRO A 640 20.52 -26.10 -23.50
C PRO A 640 19.75 -26.36 -24.80
N ASN A 641 20.20 -25.75 -25.90
CA ASN A 641 19.61 -25.88 -27.24
C ASN A 641 18.07 -25.66 -27.27
N SER A 642 17.56 -24.70 -26.51
CA SER A 642 16.13 -24.34 -26.49
C SER A 642 15.19 -25.47 -26.02
N THR A 643 15.70 -26.41 -25.23
CA THR A 643 14.95 -27.57 -24.71
C THR A 643 13.92 -27.21 -23.63
N LYS A 644 13.78 -25.92 -23.27
CA LYS A 644 12.88 -25.43 -22.21
C LYS A 644 13.14 -26.10 -20.84
N LEU A 645 14.34 -26.64 -20.61
CA LEU A 645 14.77 -27.25 -19.34
C LEU A 645 15.44 -26.23 -18.43
N SER A 646 15.25 -26.37 -17.12
CA SER A 646 15.97 -25.55 -16.16
C SER A 646 17.44 -25.99 -16.01
N PRO A 647 18.36 -25.08 -15.64
CA PRO A 647 19.71 -25.39 -15.20
C PRO A 647 19.81 -26.60 -14.27
N PHE A 648 18.95 -26.66 -13.24
CA PHE A 648 18.91 -27.79 -12.31
C PHE A 648 18.64 -29.11 -13.03
N HIS A 649 17.58 -29.19 -13.83
CA HIS A 649 17.21 -30.41 -14.55
C HIS A 649 18.29 -30.86 -15.53
N PHE A 650 18.92 -29.91 -16.23
CA PHE A 650 19.99 -30.21 -17.18
C PHE A 650 21.23 -30.77 -16.48
N LEU A 651 21.69 -30.12 -15.41
CA LEU A 651 22.85 -30.55 -14.63
C LEU A 651 22.59 -31.87 -13.90
N MET A 652 21.41 -32.04 -13.29
CA MET A 652 21.03 -33.27 -12.62
C MET A 652 20.93 -34.44 -13.61
N ALA A 653 20.38 -34.22 -14.81
CA ALA A 653 20.42 -35.21 -15.88
C ALA A 653 21.84 -35.59 -16.30
N CYS A 654 22.77 -34.63 -16.39
CA CYS A 654 24.17 -34.92 -16.67
C CYS A 654 24.80 -35.82 -15.58
N GLU A 655 24.49 -35.57 -14.32
CA GLU A 655 24.94 -36.38 -13.18
C GLU A 655 24.36 -37.80 -13.21
N ILE A 656 23.05 -37.93 -13.47
CA ILE A 656 22.39 -39.23 -13.63
C ILE A 656 22.99 -40.03 -14.81
N LEU A 657 23.22 -39.38 -15.95
CA LEU A 657 23.85 -40.02 -17.12
C LEU A 657 25.29 -40.43 -16.85
N ARG A 658 26.03 -39.64 -16.06
CA ARG A 658 27.39 -39.96 -15.62
C ARG A 658 27.41 -41.17 -14.70
N GLU A 659 26.50 -41.22 -13.71
CA GLU A 659 26.35 -42.36 -12.81
C GLU A 659 25.96 -43.64 -13.55
N ALA A 660 25.07 -43.53 -14.55
CA ALA A 660 24.70 -44.65 -15.43
C ALA A 660 25.84 -45.10 -16.37
N GLY A 661 26.97 -44.37 -16.42
CA GLY A 661 28.11 -44.66 -17.28
C GLY A 661 27.85 -44.37 -18.77
N LEU A 662 26.92 -43.47 -19.08
CA LEU A 662 26.54 -43.13 -20.46
C LEU A 662 27.29 -41.92 -21.02
N ILE A 663 27.77 -41.04 -20.14
CA ILE A 663 28.57 -39.87 -20.51
C ILE A 663 29.72 -39.65 -19.53
N ALA A 664 30.77 -38.99 -20.00
CA ALA A 664 31.70 -38.23 -19.15
C ALA A 664 31.56 -36.76 -19.51
N TYR A 665 31.57 -35.84 -18.55
CA TYR A 665 31.43 -34.42 -18.84
C TYR A 665 32.28 -33.54 -17.94
N ARG A 666 32.57 -32.32 -18.41
CA ARG A 666 33.15 -31.23 -17.63
C ARG A 666 32.34 -29.96 -17.82
N LEU A 667 32.21 -29.17 -16.76
CA LEU A 667 31.58 -27.86 -16.80
C LEU A 667 32.66 -26.77 -16.82
N LYS A 668 32.57 -25.84 -17.77
CA LYS A 668 33.47 -24.68 -17.84
C LYS A 668 32.68 -23.46 -18.32
N ASN A 669 32.71 -22.37 -17.56
CA ASN A 669 32.03 -21.10 -17.89
C ASN A 669 30.55 -21.27 -18.29
N GLY A 670 29.79 -22.06 -17.52
CA GLY A 670 28.36 -22.32 -17.81
C GLY A 670 28.08 -23.26 -19.00
N LEU A 671 29.12 -23.85 -19.61
CA LEU A 671 29.00 -24.80 -20.71
C LEU A 671 29.38 -26.21 -20.27
N VAL A 672 28.53 -27.18 -20.59
CA VAL A 672 28.78 -28.61 -20.42
C VAL A 672 29.44 -29.17 -21.69
N PHE A 673 30.66 -29.67 -21.55
CA PHE A 673 31.36 -30.40 -22.58
C PHE A 673 31.32 -31.89 -22.24
N SER A 674 30.73 -32.70 -23.11
CA SER A 674 30.48 -34.13 -22.84
C SER A 674 31.12 -35.04 -23.88
N LYS A 675 31.49 -36.24 -23.45
CA LYS A 675 31.85 -37.37 -24.30
C LYS A 675 30.85 -38.49 -24.08
N ILE A 676 30.24 -38.97 -25.15
CA ILE A 676 29.35 -40.14 -25.09
C ILE A 676 30.21 -41.39 -24.88
N ILE A 677 29.81 -42.24 -23.93
CA ILE A 677 30.47 -43.52 -23.66
C ILE A 677 29.67 -44.62 -24.39
N GLU A 678 30.34 -45.37 -25.26
CA GLU A 678 29.70 -46.49 -25.96
C GLU A 678 29.51 -47.67 -24.99
N THR A 679 28.29 -48.21 -24.95
CA THR A 679 27.95 -49.37 -24.12
C THR A 679 27.25 -50.43 -24.97
N GLN A 680 27.61 -51.70 -24.79
CA GLN A 680 26.91 -52.82 -25.45
C GLN A 680 25.67 -53.27 -24.68
N GLU A 681 25.58 -52.91 -23.39
CA GLU A 681 24.46 -53.23 -22.51
C GLU A 681 23.50 -52.04 -22.38
N LYS A 682 22.20 -52.35 -22.27
CA LYS A 682 21.17 -51.36 -21.97
C LYS A 682 21.31 -50.92 -20.52
N LYS A 683 21.59 -49.63 -20.30
CA LYS A 683 21.68 -49.03 -18.96
C LYS A 683 20.29 -48.62 -18.45
N ASP A 684 20.06 -48.85 -17.16
CA ASP A 684 18.82 -48.45 -16.49
C ASP A 684 19.00 -47.09 -15.80
N ILE A 685 18.50 -46.05 -16.48
CA ILE A 685 18.61 -44.67 -16.00
C ILE A 685 17.63 -44.39 -14.85
N GLN A 686 16.49 -45.08 -14.79
CA GLN A 686 15.44 -44.81 -13.79
C GLN A 686 15.83 -45.33 -12.40
N ASN A 687 16.63 -46.39 -12.33
CA ASN A 687 17.07 -47.02 -11.08
C ASN A 687 18.48 -46.59 -10.64
N THR A 688 18.96 -45.44 -11.14
CA THR A 688 20.18 -44.79 -10.63
C THR A 688 19.98 -44.35 -9.18
N GLN A 689 21.04 -44.37 -8.38
CA GLN A 689 21.01 -43.94 -6.97
C GLN A 689 20.54 -42.49 -6.86
N LEU A 690 20.96 -41.62 -7.78
CA LEU A 690 20.50 -40.22 -7.82
C LEU A 690 19.00 -40.08 -8.10
N MET A 691 18.42 -40.85 -9.02
CA MET A 691 16.97 -40.82 -9.28
C MET A 691 16.18 -41.28 -8.06
N ILE A 692 16.60 -42.38 -7.43
CA ILE A 692 15.96 -42.91 -6.21
C ILE A 692 16.07 -41.90 -5.07
N LYS A 693 17.24 -41.29 -4.91
CA LYS A 693 17.51 -40.30 -3.87
C LYS A 693 16.66 -39.05 -4.04
N LEU A 694 16.55 -38.53 -5.26
CA LEU A 694 15.75 -37.34 -5.55
C LEU A 694 14.27 -37.62 -5.31
N GLU A 695 13.76 -38.76 -5.77
CA GLU A 695 12.37 -39.15 -5.55
C GLU A 695 12.05 -39.29 -4.06
N LYS A 696 12.97 -39.89 -3.28
CA LYS A 696 12.85 -39.96 -1.83
C LYS A 696 12.86 -38.58 -1.17
N MET A 697 13.72 -37.66 -1.61
CA MET A 697 13.78 -36.27 -1.11
C MET A 697 12.52 -35.45 -1.42
N ILE A 698 11.72 -35.86 -2.42
CA ILE A 698 10.46 -35.20 -2.79
C ILE A 698 9.27 -35.79 -2.04
N CYS A 699 9.32 -37.09 -1.72
CA CYS A 699 8.24 -37.81 -1.04
C CYS A 699 8.32 -37.72 0.49
N ASP A 700 9.53 -37.69 1.06
CA ASP A 700 9.79 -37.45 2.49
C ASP A 700 9.66 -35.96 2.82
#